data_AF-A0A078ASW8-F1
#
_entry.id   AF-A0A078ASW8-F1
#
_cell.length_a   1.000
_cell.length_b   1.000
_cell.length_c   1.000
_cell.angle_alpha   90.00
_cell.angle_beta   90.00
_cell.angle_gamma   90.00
#
_symmetry.space_group_name_H-M   'P 1'
#
loop_
_entity.id
_entity.type
_entity.pdbx_description
1 polymer ?
#
loop_
_entity_poly.entity_id
_entity_poly.type
_entity_poly.pdbx_seq_one_letter_code
_entity_poly.pdbx_strand_id
1 'polypeptide(L)'
;MGCCQQINSGQNQPKPIRPTNHKPIKALQQGDGQGRQSKQIAETGPKFTTNAERLNAANSNQGGRKSRNDQDNNVNNCEDIEIVMVDMKNIPQDVGKLMMQSDFSRNYRPPSARSSAKGSFYSNMDFSHINLPVQLKTYHEILQMIVKGETSKVIELIQEQKFNEIVGIRGLNLTIEDIEFENGQVETIMWNPLHFAIYYQNFELVQYFIKDLKINMGVTGPKSKADLEKDAFNIDRYPEDKIMSLLLAYDRRDQQILKYLLDEGYKIWPSKCINNLLSDRLNNDIQDWFNNSNHQGGNSIDMEKMWTNLIQVILRSKTAHSFYGSLSIKKRKEWLYEFLHSLEQQPEQIIATYYQEFTLQPYTGFFLTFLLFEELSENLQLVQKVFQNANDFDIISFIITKQIGDPSEYYDINKVNKLKDKLSSEVGAILGKFINNIIRVSQELNASEFIKQSNTMLLEIANKPDSTIFEFQTLFEQLKEYNYLVQIQMMQVKGLDQQLALFKTESYVDKFQQQMSQQLQDQLQGETEGSAKWNPMTFAIYQGNLELIKYLAKHSICNMKKLLKIPGATSSPQINKVFPLYVSIQKNHQKMFQYFWNDLGFLWDEDAFDNIFKLIAKKDFSEYLPIIFETQTLQTIFAAMSYQYKFTFMQHILQLKREFLEEINTQLMQEQANENDEAEEILLNRKMQIDHFFMKVNEQLTKQPYSLHFYLSFSKELIKSAEEIYQQMDECLEIMRKTQKLIKDSDIQVFLHYTPDVAVQIVNDLIDEPTSNIQGQMNSISNAIDKETKNIAMRIKKCPNYKHYKQAVAAQASQVALPRIQ
;
A
#
# COMPACT_ATOMS: atom_id res chain seq x y z
N MET A 1 -43.70 -29.82 39.12
CA MET A 1 -43.50 -31.10 38.42
C MET A 1 -43.51 -30.80 36.92
N GLY A 2 -42.49 -31.11 36.12
CA GLY A 2 -41.17 -31.65 36.49
C GLY A 2 -40.55 -32.51 35.40
N CYS A 3 -39.99 -31.90 34.34
CA CYS A 3 -39.17 -32.58 33.33
C CYS A 3 -38.18 -31.58 32.71
N CYS A 4 -36.98 -31.47 33.28
CA CYS A 4 -35.84 -30.82 32.63
C CYS A 4 -34.98 -31.91 31.99
N GLN A 5 -34.83 -31.89 30.66
CA GLN A 5 -33.78 -32.68 30.01
C GLN A 5 -32.49 -31.86 29.99
N GLN A 6 -31.43 -32.41 30.58
CA GLN A 6 -30.09 -31.82 30.52
C GLN A 6 -29.49 -32.10 29.14
N ILE A 7 -29.15 -31.06 28.40
CA ILE A 7 -28.29 -31.18 27.22
C ILE A 7 -26.85 -31.10 27.71
N ASN A 8 -26.11 -32.21 27.60
CA ASN A 8 -24.69 -32.23 27.94
C ASN A 8 -23.90 -31.36 26.96
N SER A 9 -23.26 -30.30 27.46
CA SER A 9 -22.34 -29.45 26.71
C SER A 9 -21.00 -30.17 26.49
N GLY A 10 -21.00 -31.17 25.61
CA GLY A 10 -19.80 -31.91 25.21
C GLY A 10 -18.85 -31.02 24.42
N GLN A 11 -17.66 -30.75 24.97
CA GLN A 11 -16.60 -30.03 24.25
C GLN A 11 -16.09 -30.87 23.08
N ASN A 12 -16.41 -30.45 21.86
CA ASN A 12 -15.71 -30.82 20.62
C ASN A 12 -15.99 -29.73 19.58
N GLN A 13 -15.07 -28.77 19.43
CA GLN A 13 -15.09 -27.89 18.26
C GLN A 13 -14.78 -28.75 17.02
N PRO A 14 -15.56 -28.62 15.92
CA PRO A 14 -15.25 -29.34 14.70
C PRO A 14 -13.96 -28.77 14.10
N LYS A 15 -12.93 -29.60 13.95
CA LYS A 15 -11.80 -29.26 13.06
C LYS A 15 -12.35 -29.09 11.63
N PRO A 16 -11.93 -28.07 10.87
CA PRO A 16 -12.35 -27.91 9.49
C PRO A 16 -11.96 -29.15 8.67
N ILE A 17 -12.95 -29.74 7.98
CA ILE A 17 -12.77 -30.97 7.21
C ILE A 17 -12.05 -30.63 5.90
N ARG A 18 -10.73 -30.84 5.87
CA ARG A 18 -9.97 -30.81 4.62
C ARG A 18 -10.22 -32.10 3.81
N PRO A 19 -10.45 -32.01 2.48
CA PRO A 19 -10.19 -33.12 1.57
C PRO A 19 -8.72 -33.56 1.70
N THR A 20 -8.44 -34.85 1.54
CA THR A 20 -7.08 -35.38 1.70
C THR A 20 -6.18 -35.02 0.52
N ASN A 21 -5.10 -34.28 0.76
CA ASN A 21 -4.11 -33.91 -0.27
C ASN A 21 -3.49 -35.16 -0.93
N HIS A 22 -3.81 -35.38 -2.20
CA HIS A 22 -3.04 -36.28 -3.06
C HIS A 22 -1.69 -35.63 -3.40
N LYS A 23 -0.59 -36.37 -3.19
CA LYS A 23 0.73 -35.94 -3.68
C LYS A 23 0.75 -36.02 -5.21
N PRO A 24 1.28 -35.01 -5.93
CA PRO A 24 1.41 -35.08 -7.38
C PRO A 24 2.38 -36.20 -7.77
N ILE A 25 1.90 -37.15 -8.57
CA ILE A 25 2.72 -38.21 -9.16
C ILE A 25 3.49 -37.61 -10.34
N LYS A 26 4.80 -37.85 -10.43
CA LYS A 26 5.60 -37.43 -11.58
C LYS A 26 5.16 -38.21 -12.83
N ALA A 27 4.61 -37.50 -13.82
CA ALA A 27 4.30 -38.08 -15.12
C ALA A 27 5.58 -38.55 -15.84
N LEU A 28 5.48 -39.67 -16.57
CA LEU A 28 6.56 -40.17 -17.42
C LEU A 28 6.59 -39.43 -18.77
N GLN A 29 7.78 -39.34 -19.37
CA GLN A 29 7.95 -38.92 -20.76
C GLN A 29 7.83 -40.11 -21.72
N GLN A 30 6.84 -40.05 -22.61
CA GLN A 30 6.76 -40.69 -23.93
C GLN A 30 5.95 -39.74 -24.81
N GLY A 31 6.09 -39.64 -26.13
CA GLY A 31 7.02 -40.26 -27.09
C GLY A 31 6.65 -39.76 -28.50
N ASP A 32 7.57 -39.76 -29.46
CA ASP A 32 7.36 -39.06 -30.74
C ASP A 32 6.20 -39.59 -31.62
N GLY A 33 5.50 -38.67 -32.29
CA GLY A 33 4.47 -38.97 -33.29
C GLY A 33 4.44 -37.92 -34.41
N GLN A 34 4.72 -38.32 -35.65
CA GLN A 34 4.91 -37.39 -36.77
C GLN A 34 3.60 -37.04 -37.52
N GLY A 35 3.36 -35.73 -37.65
CA GLY A 35 3.07 -35.09 -38.93
C GLY A 35 1.65 -35.07 -39.50
N ARG A 36 1.24 -33.89 -39.99
CA ARG A 36 0.61 -33.70 -41.31
C ARG A 36 0.69 -32.23 -41.77
N GLN A 37 0.26 -31.97 -43.00
CA GLN A 37 0.65 -30.79 -43.78
C GLN A 37 -0.43 -29.69 -43.88
N SER A 38 0.05 -28.48 -44.15
CA SER A 38 -0.55 -27.44 -45.02
C SER A 38 -1.96 -26.89 -44.72
N LYS A 39 -2.02 -25.57 -44.52
CA LYS A 39 -2.52 -24.66 -45.58
C LYS A 39 -1.92 -23.26 -45.43
N GLN A 40 -1.75 -22.56 -46.56
CA GLN A 40 -1.37 -21.15 -46.62
C GLN A 40 -2.61 -20.31 -46.97
N ILE A 41 -2.78 -19.18 -46.29
CA ILE A 41 -3.40 -17.94 -46.81
C ILE A 41 -2.52 -16.79 -46.32
N ALA A 42 -2.45 -15.68 -47.05
CA ALA A 42 -1.51 -14.58 -46.82
C ALA A 42 -2.20 -13.22 -46.80
N GLU A 43 -1.69 -12.29 -45.97
CA GLU A 43 -1.86 -10.83 -46.02
C GLU A 43 -0.78 -10.23 -45.08
N THR A 44 0.32 -9.66 -45.57
CA THR A 44 0.53 -8.26 -46.00
C THR A 44 0.36 -7.20 -44.90
N GLY A 45 1.48 -6.84 -44.24
CA GLY A 45 1.61 -5.68 -43.35
C GLY A 45 3.09 -5.41 -43.00
N PRO A 46 3.60 -4.17 -43.06
CA PRO A 46 5.05 -3.90 -43.06
C PRO A 46 5.69 -3.84 -41.67
N LYS A 47 6.95 -4.27 -41.56
CA LYS A 47 7.84 -3.98 -40.43
C LYS A 47 8.90 -2.96 -40.84
N PHE A 48 9.09 -1.92 -40.03
CA PHE A 48 10.26 -1.05 -40.14
C PHE A 48 11.44 -1.65 -39.38
N THR A 49 12.60 -1.72 -40.04
CA THR A 49 13.90 -2.02 -39.42
C THR A 49 14.96 -1.12 -40.05
N THR A 50 15.46 -0.15 -39.30
CA THR A 50 16.51 0.77 -39.75
C THR A 50 17.89 0.27 -39.35
N ASN A 51 18.63 -0.29 -40.32
CA ASN A 51 20.07 -0.47 -40.18
C ASN A 51 20.77 0.89 -40.25
N ALA A 52 21.88 1.04 -39.53
CA ALA A 52 22.82 2.15 -39.69
C ALA A 52 24.24 1.58 -39.81
N GLU A 53 24.90 1.82 -40.94
CA GLU A 53 26.28 1.40 -41.17
C GLU A 53 27.07 2.50 -41.91
N ARG A 54 28.29 2.78 -41.44
CA ARG A 54 29.40 3.52 -42.08
C ARG A 54 29.18 5.00 -42.45
N LEU A 55 30.09 5.84 -41.97
CA LEU A 55 31.24 6.25 -42.79
C LEU A 55 32.45 6.64 -41.93
N ASN A 56 33.60 6.89 -42.57
CA ASN A 56 34.94 6.75 -41.96
C ASN A 56 35.79 8.05 -41.96
N ALA A 57 36.67 8.11 -40.95
CA ALA A 57 38.04 8.62 -40.97
C ALA A 57 38.37 10.11 -41.27
N ALA A 58 39.16 10.69 -40.36
CA ALA A 58 40.33 11.49 -40.70
C ALA A 58 41.42 11.30 -39.60
N ASN A 59 42.70 11.30 -39.98
CA ASN A 59 43.85 11.20 -39.07
C ASN A 59 44.54 12.56 -38.94
N SER A 60 45.11 12.85 -37.76
CA SER A 60 46.37 13.59 -37.63
C SER A 60 47.16 13.05 -36.43
N ASN A 61 48.47 13.33 -36.38
CA ASN A 61 49.43 12.51 -35.64
C ASN A 61 50.57 13.36 -35.05
N GLN A 62 51.38 12.79 -34.16
CA GLN A 62 52.55 13.39 -33.48
C GLN A 62 52.21 14.45 -32.39
N GLY A 63 52.97 14.59 -31.29
CA GLY A 63 54.09 13.76 -30.80
C GLY A 63 54.94 14.48 -29.74
N GLY A 64 55.60 13.75 -28.82
CA GLY A 64 56.51 14.34 -27.84
C GLY A 64 57.12 13.34 -26.85
N ARG A 65 58.44 13.41 -26.62
CA ARG A 65 59.21 12.56 -25.69
C ARG A 65 59.93 13.42 -24.64
N LYS A 66 59.93 12.97 -23.37
CA LYS A 66 61.05 12.91 -22.39
C LYS A 66 60.48 12.38 -21.05
N SER A 67 61.07 11.44 -20.30
CA SER A 67 62.47 11.27 -19.82
C SER A 67 62.86 12.33 -18.79
N ARG A 68 63.39 12.02 -17.60
CA ARG A 68 63.67 10.76 -16.85
C ARG A 68 64.22 11.18 -15.48
N ASN A 69 64.08 10.39 -14.41
CA ASN A 69 65.15 10.03 -13.45
C ASN A 69 64.61 9.31 -12.21
N ASP A 70 65.46 8.42 -11.71
CA ASP A 70 65.25 7.49 -10.61
C ASP A 70 66.02 7.96 -9.36
N GLN A 71 65.67 7.46 -8.16
CA GLN A 71 66.66 7.24 -7.10
C GLN A 71 66.16 6.27 -6.01
N ASP A 72 66.94 5.20 -5.79
CA ASP A 72 66.73 4.19 -4.75
C ASP A 72 67.28 4.63 -3.37
N ASN A 73 66.86 3.99 -2.27
CA ASN A 73 67.73 3.08 -1.49
C ASN A 73 67.07 2.45 -0.22
N ASN A 74 66.82 1.14 -0.30
CA ASN A 74 67.33 0.07 0.58
C ASN A 74 67.30 0.12 2.14
N VAL A 75 66.55 -0.84 2.72
CA VAL A 75 67.01 -1.97 3.59
C VAL A 75 67.51 -1.71 5.04
N ASN A 76 66.80 -2.29 6.03
CA ASN A 76 67.32 -3.41 6.85
C ASN A 76 66.27 -4.17 7.70
N ASN A 77 66.69 -5.31 8.27
CA ASN A 77 65.91 -6.34 9.01
C ASN A 77 65.57 -5.93 10.48
N CYS A 78 64.96 -6.71 11.40
CA CYS A 78 64.86 -8.18 11.55
C CYS A 78 63.77 -8.64 12.59
N GLU A 79 63.74 -9.97 12.85
CA GLU A 79 63.25 -10.69 14.06
C GLU A 79 61.75 -11.01 14.28
N ASP A 80 61.43 -12.28 14.00
CA ASP A 80 60.88 -13.33 14.89
C ASP A 80 59.57 -13.18 15.70
N ILE A 81 58.59 -14.06 15.40
CA ILE A 81 57.62 -14.63 16.36
C ILE A 81 57.46 -16.14 16.08
N GLU A 82 57.35 -16.95 17.13
CA GLU A 82 57.36 -18.42 17.10
C GLU A 82 56.08 -19.08 16.55
N ILE A 83 56.21 -20.29 15.98
CA ILE A 83 55.09 -21.21 15.70
C ILE A 83 55.15 -22.37 16.70
N VAL A 84 54.24 -22.36 17.69
CA VAL A 84 54.12 -23.44 18.68
C VAL A 84 53.17 -24.54 18.17
N MET A 85 53.71 -25.73 17.92
CA MET A 85 52.90 -26.94 17.70
C MET A 85 52.58 -27.62 19.05
N VAL A 86 51.33 -28.06 19.24
CA VAL A 86 50.94 -28.92 20.38
C VAL A 86 50.23 -30.17 19.89
N ASP A 87 50.60 -31.29 20.50
CA ASP A 87 50.30 -32.68 20.17
C ASP A 87 48.79 -33.02 20.22
N MET A 88 48.23 -33.56 19.13
CA MET A 88 46.89 -34.16 19.12
C MET A 88 46.98 -35.67 19.38
N LYS A 89 46.96 -36.06 20.66
CA LYS A 89 46.70 -37.44 21.10
C LYS A 89 45.47 -37.49 21.99
N ASN A 90 44.38 -38.02 21.44
CA ASN A 90 43.31 -38.82 22.09
C ASN A 90 42.00 -38.73 21.29
N ILE A 91 41.82 -39.64 20.33
CA ILE A 91 40.52 -39.91 19.70
C ILE A 91 40.25 -41.41 19.85
N PRO A 92 39.20 -41.83 20.57
CA PRO A 92 38.76 -43.23 20.57
C PRO A 92 38.25 -43.62 19.18
N GLN A 93 38.71 -44.76 18.68
CA GLN A 93 38.10 -45.45 17.54
C GLN A 93 36.90 -46.25 18.03
N ASP A 94 35.78 -46.29 17.28
CA ASP A 94 35.27 -47.56 16.74
C ASP A 94 34.13 -47.39 15.70
N VAL A 95 33.88 -48.45 14.92
CA VAL A 95 32.79 -48.68 13.93
C VAL A 95 32.70 -47.69 12.73
N GLY A 96 32.55 -48.12 11.48
CA GLY A 96 32.56 -49.48 10.92
C GLY A 96 31.95 -49.59 9.52
N LYS A 97 32.81 -49.63 8.48
CA LYS A 97 32.62 -50.11 7.09
C LYS A 97 31.19 -50.22 6.49
N LEU A 98 30.97 -49.61 5.32
CA LEU A 98 30.44 -50.34 4.14
C LEU A 98 30.74 -49.66 2.78
N MET A 99 30.57 -50.48 1.74
CA MET A 99 30.82 -50.34 0.29
C MET A 99 29.94 -49.29 -0.43
N MET A 100 30.13 -48.90 -1.71
CA MET A 100 31.29 -48.90 -2.66
C MET A 100 30.86 -48.19 -3.98
N GLN A 101 31.82 -47.68 -4.75
CA GLN A 101 31.78 -47.23 -6.17
C GLN A 101 30.43 -47.12 -6.93
N SER A 102 30.21 -45.94 -7.55
CA SER A 102 29.85 -45.85 -8.98
C SER A 102 30.10 -44.44 -9.54
N ASP A 103 30.80 -44.33 -10.67
CA ASP A 103 30.90 -43.09 -11.46
C ASP A 103 29.59 -42.80 -12.23
N PHE A 104 29.26 -41.52 -12.44
CA PHE A 104 28.71 -41.08 -13.74
C PHE A 104 28.90 -39.57 -13.97
N SER A 105 28.84 -39.16 -15.24
CA SER A 105 29.38 -37.89 -15.75
C SER A 105 28.39 -36.71 -15.80
N ARG A 106 28.98 -35.52 -15.66
CA ARG A 106 28.57 -34.19 -16.17
C ARG A 106 27.20 -34.10 -16.85
N ASN A 107 26.26 -33.39 -16.21
CA ASN A 107 25.38 -32.42 -16.90
C ASN A 107 24.77 -31.42 -15.90
N TYR A 108 25.58 -30.46 -15.45
CA TYR A 108 25.12 -29.36 -14.61
C TYR A 108 24.41 -28.29 -15.45
N ARG A 109 23.10 -28.13 -15.27
CA ARG A 109 22.43 -26.81 -15.38
C ARG A 109 22.23 -26.29 -13.96
N PRO A 110 22.53 -25.01 -13.67
CA PRO A 110 22.25 -24.46 -12.35
C PRO A 110 20.73 -24.40 -12.12
N PRO A 111 20.23 -24.73 -10.92
CA PRO A 111 18.89 -24.33 -10.52
C PRO A 111 18.76 -22.80 -10.57
N SER A 112 17.58 -22.30 -10.92
CA SER A 112 17.23 -20.91 -10.61
C SER A 112 17.37 -20.67 -9.10
N ALA A 113 17.73 -19.43 -8.72
CA ALA A 113 18.08 -19.10 -7.34
C ALA A 113 16.91 -19.42 -6.39
N ARG A 114 17.05 -20.51 -5.62
CA ARG A 114 16.25 -20.69 -4.40
C ARG A 114 16.50 -19.48 -3.51
N SER A 115 15.43 -18.91 -2.96
CA SER A 115 15.55 -18.01 -1.81
C SER A 115 16.41 -18.69 -0.76
N SER A 116 17.50 -18.04 -0.34
CA SER A 116 18.19 -18.46 0.87
C SER A 116 17.25 -18.12 2.03
N ALA A 117 16.52 -19.11 2.52
CA ALA A 117 15.59 -18.97 3.63
C ALA A 117 16.36 -18.63 4.91
N LYS A 118 16.71 -17.35 5.05
CA LYS A 118 16.87 -16.68 6.33
C LYS A 118 15.47 -16.50 6.93
N GLY A 119 14.82 -17.63 7.26
CA GLY A 119 13.67 -17.59 8.18
C GLY A 119 14.09 -16.88 9.46
N SER A 120 13.14 -16.27 10.17
CA SER A 120 13.44 -15.43 11.33
C SER A 120 14.35 -16.18 12.30
N PHE A 121 15.60 -15.73 12.45
CA PHE A 121 16.62 -16.40 13.29
C PHE A 121 16.24 -16.41 14.78
N TYR A 122 15.24 -15.62 15.16
CA TYR A 122 14.63 -15.59 16.50
C TYR A 122 13.60 -16.72 16.73
N SER A 123 13.16 -17.44 15.70
CA SER A 123 12.19 -18.55 15.80
C SER A 123 12.66 -19.73 16.66
N ASN A 124 13.97 -20.00 16.69
CA ASN A 124 14.57 -21.10 17.45
C ASN A 124 15.08 -20.68 18.85
N MET A 125 14.72 -19.49 19.35
CA MET A 125 15.12 -19.02 20.68
C MET A 125 14.04 -19.27 21.73
N ASP A 126 14.37 -20.06 22.75
CA ASP A 126 13.48 -20.27 23.89
C ASP A 126 13.43 -19.01 24.77
N PHE A 127 12.41 -18.18 24.54
CA PHE A 127 12.11 -17.01 25.34
C PHE A 127 11.16 -17.28 26.52
N SER A 128 10.82 -18.55 26.83
CA SER A 128 9.90 -18.90 27.94
C SER A 128 10.39 -18.42 29.31
N HIS A 129 11.70 -18.25 29.47
CA HIS A 129 12.33 -17.74 30.68
C HIS A 129 12.37 -16.21 30.76
N ILE A 130 12.07 -15.48 29.68
CA ILE A 130 12.04 -14.02 29.67
C ILE A 130 10.71 -13.54 30.26
N ASN A 131 10.81 -12.69 31.28
CA ASN A 131 9.65 -12.18 31.99
C ASN A 131 9.00 -11.05 31.15
N LEU A 132 8.16 -11.42 30.18
CA LEU A 132 7.57 -10.49 29.23
C LEU A 132 6.96 -9.26 29.96
N PRO A 133 7.16 -8.04 29.43
CA PRO A 133 6.53 -6.81 29.95
C PRO A 133 5.02 -6.96 30.04
N VAL A 134 4.37 -6.28 30.98
CA VAL A 134 2.90 -6.38 31.17
C VAL A 134 2.16 -6.15 29.86
N GLN A 135 2.52 -5.11 29.11
CA GLN A 135 1.95 -4.80 27.80
C GLN A 135 2.16 -5.93 26.76
N LEU A 136 3.34 -6.57 26.73
CA LEU A 136 3.61 -7.69 25.82
C LEU A 136 2.96 -9.00 26.28
N LYS A 137 2.80 -9.21 27.60
CA LYS A 137 1.96 -10.28 28.14
C LYS A 137 0.53 -10.10 27.66
N THR A 138 -0.04 -8.90 27.79
CA THR A 138 -1.40 -8.62 27.30
C THR A 138 -1.51 -8.71 25.76
N TYR A 139 -0.49 -8.31 25.00
CA TYR A 139 -0.47 -8.53 23.54
C TYR A 139 -0.52 -10.02 23.20
N HIS A 140 0.35 -10.82 23.83
CA HIS A 140 0.42 -12.27 23.60
C HIS A 140 -0.84 -12.98 24.12
N GLU A 141 -1.42 -12.54 25.24
CA GLU A 141 -2.67 -13.01 25.81
C GLU A 141 -3.86 -12.70 24.89
N ILE A 142 -3.99 -11.47 24.38
CA ILE A 142 -5.00 -11.10 23.37
C ILE A 142 -4.90 -12.06 22.16
N LEU A 143 -3.70 -12.24 21.61
CA LEU A 143 -3.51 -13.11 20.45
C LEU A 143 -3.81 -14.59 20.78
N GLN A 144 -3.42 -15.09 21.96
CA GLN A 144 -3.80 -16.43 22.43
C GLN A 144 -5.31 -16.59 22.61
N MET A 145 -6.02 -15.60 23.17
CA MET A 145 -7.47 -15.67 23.34
C MET A 145 -8.20 -15.68 22.00
N ILE A 146 -7.66 -15.02 20.97
CA ILE A 146 -8.16 -15.13 19.58
C ILE A 146 -7.99 -16.55 19.04
N VAL A 147 -6.80 -17.16 19.20
CA VAL A 147 -6.51 -18.55 18.79
C VAL A 147 -7.48 -19.56 19.43
N LYS A 148 -7.91 -19.30 20.67
CA LYS A 148 -8.87 -20.15 21.40
C LYS A 148 -10.34 -19.85 21.09
N GLY A 149 -10.65 -18.71 20.48
CA GLY A 149 -12.02 -18.23 20.28
C GLY A 149 -12.66 -17.58 21.51
N GLU A 150 -11.88 -17.12 22.50
CA GLU A 150 -12.37 -16.46 23.72
C GLU A 150 -12.74 -14.97 23.47
N THR A 151 -13.69 -14.71 22.55
CA THR A 151 -14.07 -13.35 22.07
C THR A 151 -14.27 -12.34 23.19
N SER A 152 -15.05 -12.68 24.22
CA SER A 152 -15.37 -11.76 25.31
C SER A 152 -14.13 -11.31 26.08
N LYS A 153 -13.14 -12.20 26.31
CA LYS A 153 -11.90 -11.85 27.01
C LYS A 153 -10.96 -11.02 26.15
N VAL A 154 -10.96 -11.21 24.82
CA VAL A 154 -10.25 -10.33 23.88
C VAL A 154 -10.80 -8.90 23.96
N ILE A 155 -12.12 -8.75 23.96
CA ILE A 155 -12.81 -7.44 24.07
C ILE A 155 -12.51 -6.79 25.43
N GLU A 156 -12.61 -7.55 26.53
CA GLU A 156 -12.28 -7.12 27.89
C GLU A 156 -10.84 -6.58 27.98
N LEU A 157 -9.84 -7.37 27.55
CA LEU A 157 -8.42 -6.97 27.59
C LEU A 157 -8.15 -5.71 26.75
N ILE A 158 -8.82 -5.55 25.60
CA ILE A 158 -8.69 -4.36 24.75
C ILE A 158 -9.27 -3.11 25.44
N GLN A 159 -10.42 -3.25 26.12
CA GLN A 159 -11.06 -2.17 26.87
C GLN A 159 -10.27 -1.79 28.14
N GLU A 160 -9.76 -2.78 28.88
CA GLU A 160 -8.93 -2.56 30.08
C GLU A 160 -7.66 -1.75 29.77
N GLN A 161 -6.95 -2.12 28.69
CA GLN A 161 -5.74 -1.42 28.26
C GLN A 161 -6.01 -0.13 27.46
N LYS A 162 -7.28 0.12 27.07
CA LYS A 162 -7.72 1.27 26.27
C LYS A 162 -6.98 1.39 24.94
N PHE A 163 -6.84 0.27 24.21
CA PHE A 163 -6.32 0.33 22.84
C PHE A 163 -7.37 0.96 21.92
N ASN A 164 -6.98 1.99 21.17
CA ASN A 164 -7.78 2.58 20.08
C ASN A 164 -7.45 1.95 18.71
N GLU A 165 -6.36 1.18 18.63
CA GLU A 165 -5.84 0.56 17.41
C GLU A 165 -5.06 -0.71 17.79
N ILE A 166 -5.11 -1.73 16.93
CA ILE A 166 -4.56 -3.06 17.20
C ILE A 166 -3.36 -3.42 16.30
N VAL A 167 -3.02 -2.59 15.31
CA VAL A 167 -1.92 -2.84 14.36
C VAL A 167 -0.54 -3.05 14.99
N GLY A 168 -0.33 -2.53 16.20
CA GLY A 168 0.91 -2.67 16.98
C GLY A 168 0.97 -3.94 17.86
N ILE A 169 -0.11 -4.71 17.95
CA ILE A 169 -0.17 -6.00 18.65
C ILE A 169 0.26 -7.07 17.65
N ARG A 170 1.40 -7.75 17.88
CA ARG A 170 1.98 -8.74 16.93
C ARG A 170 2.79 -9.81 17.65
N GLY A 171 3.06 -10.91 16.93
CA GLY A 171 4.12 -11.85 17.30
C GLY A 171 3.70 -13.00 18.21
N LEU A 172 2.79 -13.87 17.74
CA LEU A 172 2.75 -15.25 18.27
C LEU A 172 3.91 -16.11 17.72
N ASN A 173 4.55 -15.69 16.63
CA ASN A 173 5.65 -16.38 15.94
C ASN A 173 5.32 -17.86 15.61
N LEU A 174 4.06 -18.14 15.30
CA LEU A 174 3.61 -19.45 14.84
C LEU A 174 3.93 -19.57 13.35
N THR A 175 4.40 -20.76 12.95
CA THR A 175 4.50 -21.16 11.55
C THR A 175 3.21 -21.85 11.13
N ILE A 176 2.58 -21.39 10.06
CA ILE A 176 1.34 -21.97 9.52
C ILE A 176 1.62 -22.58 8.14
N GLU A 177 1.17 -23.82 7.91
CA GLU A 177 1.38 -24.60 6.68
C GLU A 177 0.11 -24.75 5.82
N ASP A 178 -1.04 -24.25 6.27
CA ASP A 178 -2.33 -24.53 5.61
C ASP A 178 -2.83 -23.44 4.65
N ILE A 179 -2.07 -22.34 4.50
CA ILE A 179 -2.42 -21.19 3.65
C ILE A 179 -1.94 -21.41 2.20
N GLU A 180 -2.88 -21.36 1.25
CA GLU A 180 -2.68 -21.81 -0.13
C GLU A 180 -2.08 -20.73 -1.06
N PHE A 181 -1.89 -19.49 -0.60
CA PHE A 181 -1.35 -18.39 -1.45
C PHE A 181 0.12 -18.02 -1.19
N GLU A 182 0.68 -18.23 0.01
CA GLU A 182 2.10 -17.96 0.26
C GLU A 182 3.04 -19.12 -0.15
N ASN A 183 2.51 -20.21 -0.71
CA ASN A 183 3.28 -21.34 -1.27
C ASN A 183 4.29 -22.02 -0.30
N GLY A 184 4.02 -21.99 1.01
CA GLY A 184 4.91 -22.59 2.00
C GLY A 184 4.51 -22.32 3.45
N GLN A 185 5.52 -22.37 4.33
CA GLN A 185 5.41 -22.04 5.75
C GLN A 185 5.30 -20.52 5.95
N VAL A 186 4.18 -20.04 6.48
CA VAL A 186 3.91 -18.62 6.78
C VAL A 186 4.34 -18.29 8.20
N GLU A 187 5.29 -17.36 8.36
CA GLU A 187 5.65 -16.80 9.67
C GLU A 187 4.61 -15.75 10.10
N THR A 188 3.78 -16.08 11.09
CA THR A 188 2.74 -15.15 11.62
C THR A 188 3.30 -14.02 12.50
N ILE A 189 4.61 -13.78 12.49
CA ILE A 189 5.25 -12.72 13.28
C ILE A 189 4.73 -11.32 12.88
N MET A 190 4.36 -11.13 11.61
CA MET A 190 3.82 -9.87 11.07
C MET A 190 2.30 -9.76 11.15
N TRP A 191 1.61 -10.78 11.68
CA TRP A 191 0.15 -10.76 11.83
C TRP A 191 -0.28 -9.98 13.06
N ASN A 192 -1.42 -9.30 12.93
CA ASN A 192 -2.08 -8.55 13.99
C ASN A 192 -3.41 -9.24 14.39
N PRO A 193 -4.13 -8.77 15.44
CA PRO A 193 -5.36 -9.42 15.92
C PRO A 193 -6.45 -9.59 14.86
N LEU A 194 -6.54 -8.69 13.87
CA LEU A 194 -7.49 -8.81 12.76
C LEU A 194 -7.14 -10.01 11.86
N HIS A 195 -5.86 -10.18 11.47
CA HIS A 195 -5.43 -11.31 10.65
C HIS A 195 -5.70 -12.64 11.35
N PHE A 196 -5.41 -12.75 12.65
CA PHE A 196 -5.74 -13.94 13.43
C PHE A 196 -7.25 -14.16 13.56
N ALA A 197 -8.06 -13.12 13.82
CA ALA A 197 -9.52 -13.26 13.92
C ALA A 197 -10.14 -13.73 12.59
N ILE A 198 -9.63 -13.25 11.44
CA ILE A 198 -10.04 -13.72 10.11
C ILE A 198 -9.64 -15.19 9.91
N TYR A 199 -8.38 -15.54 10.18
CA TYR A 199 -7.86 -16.89 9.97
C TYR A 199 -8.57 -17.96 10.83
N TYR A 200 -8.94 -17.60 12.07
CA TYR A 200 -9.73 -18.44 12.98
C TYR A 200 -11.25 -18.28 12.83
N GLN A 201 -11.73 -17.64 11.75
CA GLN A 201 -13.17 -17.50 11.43
C GLN A 201 -14.00 -16.82 12.55
N ASN A 202 -13.38 -15.98 13.37
CA ASN A 202 -14.06 -15.27 14.46
C ASN A 202 -14.68 -13.96 13.93
N PHE A 203 -15.84 -14.12 13.27
CA PHE A 203 -16.60 -13.01 12.69
C PHE A 203 -16.95 -11.92 13.72
N GLU A 204 -17.29 -12.29 14.96
CA GLU A 204 -17.65 -11.36 16.03
C GLU A 204 -16.50 -10.37 16.33
N LEU A 205 -15.27 -10.87 16.45
CA LEU A 205 -14.09 -10.02 16.62
C LEU A 205 -13.78 -9.18 15.38
N VAL A 206 -13.95 -9.72 14.17
CA VAL A 206 -13.80 -8.93 12.93
C VAL A 206 -14.82 -7.78 12.88
N GLN A 207 -16.06 -8.02 13.33
CA GLN A 207 -17.06 -6.95 13.47
C GLN A 207 -16.64 -5.92 14.52
N TYR A 208 -16.29 -6.35 15.73
CA TYR A 208 -15.89 -5.48 16.84
C TYR A 208 -14.72 -4.56 16.46
N PHE A 209 -13.65 -5.12 15.88
CA PHE A 209 -12.47 -4.36 15.47
C PHE A 209 -12.81 -3.27 14.43
N ILE A 210 -13.59 -3.61 13.41
CA ILE A 210 -13.85 -2.71 12.27
C ILE A 210 -14.92 -1.66 12.57
N LYS A 211 -15.97 -2.02 13.32
CA LYS A 211 -17.16 -1.17 13.49
C LYS A 211 -17.17 -0.41 14.81
N ASP A 212 -16.81 -1.08 15.90
CA ASP A 212 -16.99 -0.55 17.26
C ASP A 212 -15.69 0.10 17.74
N LEU A 213 -14.55 -0.59 17.53
CA LEU A 213 -13.20 -0.06 17.77
C LEU A 213 -12.70 0.86 16.64
N LYS A 214 -13.21 0.68 15.41
CA LYS A 214 -12.95 1.55 14.23
C LYS A 214 -11.46 1.65 13.84
N ILE A 215 -10.78 0.52 13.85
CA ILE A 215 -9.37 0.43 13.43
C ILE A 215 -9.14 1.02 12.03
N ASN A 216 -7.93 1.51 11.78
CA ASN A 216 -7.53 1.98 10.47
C ASN A 216 -7.31 0.78 9.52
N MET A 217 -8.39 0.25 8.95
CA MET A 217 -8.34 -0.87 8.00
C MET A 217 -7.38 -0.63 6.82
N GLY A 218 -7.11 0.62 6.45
CA GLY A 218 -6.16 0.97 5.38
C GLY A 218 -4.69 0.69 5.74
N VAL A 219 -4.40 0.51 7.04
CA VAL A 219 -3.07 0.25 7.61
C VAL A 219 -3.03 -1.11 8.34
N THR A 220 -4.15 -1.54 8.95
CA THR A 220 -4.28 -2.78 9.73
C THR A 220 -4.74 -3.99 8.90
N GLY A 221 -5.41 -3.77 7.76
CA GLY A 221 -5.83 -4.83 6.82
C GLY A 221 -4.70 -5.43 5.95
N PRO A 222 -3.71 -4.63 5.49
CA PRO A 222 -2.52 -5.16 4.81
C PRO A 222 -1.58 -5.97 5.73
N LYS A 223 -0.74 -6.84 5.15
CA LYS A 223 0.41 -7.43 5.86
C LYS A 223 1.36 -6.29 6.27
N SER A 224 1.85 -6.33 7.50
CA SER A 224 2.69 -5.24 8.03
C SER A 224 4.14 -5.34 7.53
N LYS A 225 4.79 -4.19 7.27
CA LYS A 225 6.21 -4.09 6.85
C LYS A 225 7.14 -4.87 7.81
N ALA A 226 7.96 -5.79 7.29
CA ALA A 226 8.88 -6.63 8.06
C ALA A 226 10.31 -6.08 8.10
N ASP A 227 10.99 -6.12 9.26
CA ASP A 227 12.33 -5.50 9.46
C ASP A 227 13.48 -6.21 8.70
N LEU A 228 13.30 -7.48 8.30
CA LEU A 228 14.34 -8.26 7.61
C LEU A 228 14.40 -7.98 6.09
N GLU A 229 13.37 -7.34 5.52
CA GLU A 229 13.30 -6.98 4.11
C GLU A 229 14.09 -5.69 3.82
N LYS A 230 15.42 -5.81 3.89
CA LYS A 230 16.34 -4.80 3.32
C LYS A 230 16.30 -4.76 1.78
N ASP A 231 15.61 -5.70 1.14
CA ASP A 231 15.09 -5.58 -0.23
C ASP A 231 14.05 -4.45 -0.26
N ALA A 232 14.50 -3.22 -0.54
CA ALA A 232 13.68 -2.02 -0.40
C ALA A 232 12.38 -2.06 -1.25
N PHE A 233 11.26 -2.26 -0.57
CA PHE A 233 9.90 -1.81 -0.91
C PHE A 233 9.53 -1.79 -2.39
N ASN A 234 9.62 -2.92 -3.08
CA ASN A 234 8.80 -3.08 -4.28
C ASN A 234 7.40 -3.52 -3.87
N ILE A 235 6.60 -2.55 -3.43
CA ILE A 235 5.17 -2.70 -3.11
C ILE A 235 4.34 -3.17 -4.33
N ASP A 236 4.91 -3.15 -5.54
CA ASP A 236 4.32 -3.71 -6.76
C ASP A 236 4.86 -5.11 -7.14
N ARG A 237 5.81 -5.67 -6.37
CA ARG A 237 6.28 -7.07 -6.42
C ARG A 237 5.40 -8.01 -5.60
N TYR A 238 4.81 -7.51 -4.51
CA TYR A 238 3.93 -8.25 -3.60
C TYR A 238 2.56 -7.53 -3.45
N PRO A 239 1.75 -7.43 -4.51
CA PRO A 239 0.41 -6.82 -4.45
C PRO A 239 -0.56 -7.52 -3.49
N GLU A 240 -0.35 -8.80 -3.18
CA GLU A 240 -1.10 -9.62 -2.24
C GLU A 240 -1.10 -9.04 -0.81
N ASP A 241 0.02 -8.48 -0.35
CA ASP A 241 0.15 -7.93 1.00
C ASP A 241 -0.82 -6.76 1.24
N LYS A 242 -1.13 -5.98 0.19
CA LYS A 242 -2.12 -4.88 0.23
C LYS A 242 -3.56 -5.37 0.49
N ILE A 243 -3.83 -6.66 0.33
CA ILE A 243 -5.15 -7.29 0.47
C ILE A 243 -5.13 -8.53 1.37
N MET A 244 -4.11 -8.69 2.21
CA MET A 244 -3.90 -9.83 3.11
C MET A 244 -5.17 -10.28 3.84
N SER A 245 -5.89 -9.38 4.52
CA SER A 245 -7.16 -9.70 5.18
C SER A 245 -8.23 -10.31 4.26
N LEU A 246 -8.31 -9.90 2.99
CA LEU A 246 -9.25 -10.47 2.02
C LEU A 246 -8.79 -11.86 1.56
N LEU A 247 -7.48 -12.04 1.31
CA LEU A 247 -6.91 -13.33 0.92
C LEU A 247 -7.03 -14.38 2.03
N LEU A 248 -6.85 -14.00 3.30
CA LEU A 248 -7.11 -14.88 4.43
C LEU A 248 -8.58 -15.27 4.52
N ALA A 249 -9.52 -14.32 4.41
CA ALA A 249 -10.95 -14.64 4.46
C ALA A 249 -11.39 -15.58 3.30
N TYR A 250 -10.79 -15.37 2.13
CA TYR A 250 -10.96 -16.21 0.94
C TYR A 250 -10.38 -17.62 1.12
N ASP A 251 -9.14 -17.74 1.60
CA ASP A 251 -8.43 -19.01 1.86
C ASP A 251 -9.17 -19.88 2.89
N ARG A 252 -9.63 -19.26 3.97
CA ARG A 252 -10.51 -19.89 4.97
C ARG A 252 -11.94 -20.14 4.47
N ARG A 253 -12.26 -19.74 3.23
CA ARG A 253 -13.57 -19.89 2.57
C ARG A 253 -14.73 -19.28 3.37
N ASP A 254 -14.43 -18.31 4.24
CA ASP A 254 -15.40 -17.65 5.08
C ASP A 254 -16.09 -16.53 4.30
N GLN A 255 -17.21 -16.89 3.68
CA GLN A 255 -18.06 -15.98 2.91
C GLN A 255 -18.63 -14.83 3.75
N GLN A 256 -18.79 -15.00 5.06
CA GLN A 256 -19.39 -14.01 5.94
C GLN A 256 -18.36 -12.92 6.32
N ILE A 257 -17.15 -13.32 6.70
CA ILE A 257 -16.01 -12.43 6.90
C ILE A 257 -15.62 -11.76 5.57
N LEU A 258 -15.47 -12.52 4.47
CA LEU A 258 -15.08 -11.97 3.17
C LEU A 258 -16.07 -10.92 2.68
N LYS A 259 -17.38 -11.20 2.74
CA LYS A 259 -18.43 -10.23 2.38
C LYS A 259 -18.33 -8.97 3.24
N TYR A 260 -18.14 -9.11 4.54
CA TYR A 260 -18.08 -7.97 5.47
C TYR A 260 -16.83 -7.10 5.25
N LEU A 261 -15.67 -7.70 5.00
CA LEU A 261 -14.44 -6.98 4.63
C LEU A 261 -14.57 -6.24 3.28
N LEU A 262 -15.26 -6.84 2.31
CA LEU A 262 -15.58 -6.19 1.02
C LEU A 262 -16.71 -5.16 1.12
N ASP A 263 -17.57 -5.22 2.14
CA ASP A 263 -18.67 -4.28 2.32
C ASP A 263 -18.30 -3.08 3.18
N GLU A 264 -17.47 -3.22 4.21
CA GLU A 264 -17.03 -2.10 5.04
C GLU A 264 -15.70 -1.50 4.56
N GLY A 265 -14.81 -2.30 3.96
CA GLY A 265 -13.53 -1.83 3.40
C GLY A 265 -13.59 -1.13 2.04
N TYR A 266 -14.76 -0.97 1.41
CA TYR A 266 -14.90 -0.51 0.02
C TYR A 266 -14.29 0.87 -0.31
N LYS A 267 -14.08 1.73 0.70
CA LYS A 267 -13.41 3.03 0.54
C LYS A 267 -11.88 2.94 0.55
N ILE A 268 -11.30 1.84 1.05
CA ILE A 268 -9.87 1.72 1.35
C ILE A 268 -9.08 0.86 0.37
N TRP A 269 -9.70 -0.19 -0.19
CA TRP A 269 -8.96 -1.25 -0.88
C TRP A 269 -8.28 -0.73 -2.17
N PRO A 270 -7.14 -1.33 -2.58
CA PRO A 270 -6.45 -0.95 -3.82
C PRO A 270 -7.36 -1.04 -5.04
N SER A 271 -7.15 -0.15 -6.01
CA SER A 271 -7.96 -0.10 -7.24
C SER A 271 -7.83 -1.32 -8.16
N LYS A 272 -6.99 -2.31 -7.82
CA LYS A 272 -6.88 -3.61 -8.49
C LYS A 272 -7.47 -4.78 -7.69
N CYS A 273 -7.86 -4.61 -6.42
CA CYS A 273 -8.18 -5.72 -5.50
C CYS A 273 -9.20 -6.74 -6.06
N ILE A 274 -10.18 -6.28 -6.84
CA ILE A 274 -11.19 -7.14 -7.47
C ILE A 274 -10.60 -7.99 -8.60
N ASN A 275 -9.65 -7.47 -9.39
CA ASN A 275 -8.91 -8.28 -10.36
C ASN A 275 -8.01 -9.29 -9.65
N ASN A 276 -7.31 -8.86 -8.58
CA ASN A 276 -6.48 -9.76 -7.79
C ASN A 276 -7.28 -10.91 -7.15
N LEU A 277 -8.51 -10.65 -6.70
CA LEU A 277 -9.39 -11.69 -6.16
C LEU A 277 -10.03 -12.56 -7.24
N LEU A 278 -10.59 -11.98 -8.30
CA LEU A 278 -11.33 -12.72 -9.33
C LEU A 278 -10.41 -13.39 -10.36
N SER A 279 -9.53 -12.61 -11.00
CA SER A 279 -8.68 -13.08 -12.09
C SER A 279 -7.41 -13.77 -11.56
N ASP A 280 -6.66 -13.12 -10.67
CA ASP A 280 -5.34 -13.62 -10.27
C ASP A 280 -5.43 -14.78 -9.26
N ARG A 281 -6.56 -14.93 -8.55
CA ARG A 281 -6.78 -16.00 -7.56
C ARG A 281 -7.97 -16.91 -7.90
N LEU A 282 -9.21 -16.44 -7.81
CA LEU A 282 -10.41 -17.30 -7.91
C LEU A 282 -10.50 -18.08 -9.22
N ASN A 283 -10.33 -17.43 -10.37
CA ASN A 283 -10.39 -18.10 -11.67
C ASN A 283 -9.23 -19.10 -11.85
N ASN A 284 -8.06 -18.85 -11.27
CA ASN A 284 -6.93 -19.79 -11.28
C ASN A 284 -7.20 -20.99 -10.36
N ASP A 285 -7.69 -20.77 -9.14
CA ASP A 285 -8.05 -21.84 -8.20
C ASP A 285 -9.19 -22.72 -8.74
N ILE A 286 -10.17 -22.15 -9.44
CA ILE A 286 -11.22 -22.90 -10.15
C ILE A 286 -10.61 -23.71 -11.31
N GLN A 287 -9.70 -23.12 -12.10
CA GLN A 287 -9.11 -23.81 -13.24
C GLN A 287 -8.21 -24.98 -12.80
N ASP A 288 -7.39 -24.78 -11.76
CA ASP A 288 -6.58 -25.85 -11.17
C ASP A 288 -7.44 -26.92 -10.49
N TRP A 289 -8.52 -26.53 -9.81
CA TRP A 289 -9.51 -27.49 -9.30
C TRP A 289 -10.14 -28.31 -10.42
N PHE A 290 -10.55 -27.68 -11.52
CA PHE A 290 -11.18 -28.35 -12.66
C PHE A 290 -10.21 -29.29 -13.37
N ASN A 291 -9.00 -28.83 -13.69
CA ASN A 291 -7.95 -29.60 -14.36
C ASN A 291 -7.48 -30.83 -13.56
N ASN A 292 -7.45 -30.75 -12.23
CA ASN A 292 -6.98 -31.83 -11.36
C ASN A 292 -8.11 -32.75 -10.85
N SER A 293 -9.38 -32.37 -11.00
CA SER A 293 -10.52 -33.16 -10.53
C SER A 293 -10.96 -34.18 -11.56
N ASN A 294 -10.62 -35.45 -11.37
CA ASN A 294 -11.32 -36.55 -12.05
C ASN A 294 -12.82 -36.48 -11.71
N HIS A 295 -13.66 -36.02 -12.65
CA HIS A 295 -15.06 -35.57 -12.44
C HIS A 295 -16.09 -36.63 -12.01
N GLN A 296 -15.68 -37.74 -11.37
CA GLN A 296 -16.53 -38.85 -10.94
C GLN A 296 -16.78 -38.89 -9.42
N GLY A 297 -16.27 -37.91 -8.66
CA GLY A 297 -16.42 -37.82 -7.21
C GLY A 297 -17.50 -36.82 -6.76
N GLY A 298 -18.36 -37.20 -5.81
CA GLY A 298 -19.45 -36.37 -5.30
C GLY A 298 -19.01 -35.00 -4.75
N ASN A 299 -17.78 -34.90 -4.22
CA ASN A 299 -17.17 -33.65 -3.74
C ASN A 299 -17.11 -32.53 -4.81
N SER A 300 -17.26 -32.86 -6.10
CA SER A 300 -17.26 -31.88 -7.18
C SER A 300 -18.37 -30.85 -7.01
N ILE A 301 -19.59 -31.29 -6.65
CA ILE A 301 -20.78 -30.44 -6.55
C ILE A 301 -20.66 -29.44 -5.40
N ASP A 302 -20.11 -29.85 -4.25
CA ASP A 302 -19.91 -28.96 -3.11
C ASP A 302 -18.82 -27.91 -3.36
N MET A 303 -17.74 -28.27 -4.08
CA MET A 303 -16.71 -27.32 -4.50
C MET A 303 -17.26 -26.31 -5.52
N GLU A 304 -18.00 -26.76 -6.52
CA GLU A 304 -18.67 -25.91 -7.52
C GLU A 304 -19.68 -24.95 -6.86
N LYS A 305 -20.45 -25.45 -5.90
CA LYS A 305 -21.35 -24.64 -5.06
C LYS A 305 -20.58 -23.65 -4.18
N MET A 306 -19.41 -23.99 -3.67
CA MET A 306 -18.55 -23.07 -2.92
C MET A 306 -18.04 -21.94 -3.82
N TRP A 307 -17.52 -22.26 -5.01
CA TRP A 307 -17.02 -21.28 -5.98
C TRP A 307 -18.12 -20.32 -6.47
N THR A 308 -19.29 -20.85 -6.84
CA THR A 308 -20.43 -20.01 -7.27
C THR A 308 -20.92 -19.06 -6.19
N ASN A 309 -20.89 -19.46 -4.90
CA ASN A 309 -21.17 -18.54 -3.80
C ASN A 309 -20.07 -17.48 -3.60
N LEU A 310 -18.79 -17.82 -3.75
CA LEU A 310 -17.69 -16.85 -3.67
C LEU A 310 -17.76 -15.79 -4.78
N ILE A 311 -18.13 -16.18 -6.01
CA ILE A 311 -18.39 -15.25 -7.12
C ILE A 311 -19.48 -14.24 -6.74
N GLN A 312 -20.61 -14.72 -6.20
CA GLN A 312 -21.72 -13.88 -5.75
C GLN A 312 -21.32 -12.95 -4.59
N VAL A 313 -20.53 -13.44 -3.63
CA VAL A 313 -20.02 -12.64 -2.50
C VAL A 313 -19.11 -11.51 -2.99
N ILE A 314 -18.21 -11.78 -3.93
CA ILE A 314 -17.27 -10.77 -4.43
C ILE A 314 -18.01 -9.76 -5.31
N LEU A 315 -18.76 -10.20 -6.33
CA LEU A 315 -19.38 -9.28 -7.30
C LEU A 315 -20.50 -8.42 -6.71
N ARG A 316 -21.30 -8.92 -5.76
CA ARG A 316 -22.35 -8.11 -5.09
C ARG A 316 -21.83 -7.15 -4.02
N SER A 317 -20.52 -7.16 -3.75
CA SER A 317 -19.95 -6.37 -2.65
C SER A 317 -19.86 -4.87 -2.97
N LYS A 318 -19.93 -4.04 -1.92
CA LYS A 318 -19.67 -2.60 -2.07
C LYS A 318 -18.28 -2.32 -2.66
N THR A 319 -17.27 -3.17 -2.42
CA THR A 319 -15.94 -3.04 -3.05
C THR A 319 -15.99 -3.27 -4.55
N ALA A 320 -16.68 -4.31 -5.03
CA ALA A 320 -16.79 -4.58 -6.46
C ALA A 320 -17.59 -3.51 -7.20
N HIS A 321 -18.68 -3.04 -6.59
CA HIS A 321 -19.48 -1.93 -7.11
C HIS A 321 -18.67 -0.60 -7.10
N SER A 322 -17.92 -0.32 -6.04
CA SER A 322 -17.03 0.84 -5.91
C SER A 322 -15.89 0.82 -6.92
N PHE A 323 -15.25 -0.34 -7.11
CA PHE A 323 -14.20 -0.57 -8.10
C PHE A 323 -14.71 -0.28 -9.52
N TYR A 324 -15.79 -0.95 -9.93
CA TYR A 324 -16.37 -0.83 -11.26
C TYR A 324 -16.95 0.57 -11.51
N GLY A 325 -17.69 1.10 -10.54
CA GLY A 325 -18.22 2.45 -10.54
C GLY A 325 -17.15 3.53 -10.72
N SER A 326 -15.92 3.26 -10.26
CA SER A 326 -14.77 4.15 -10.38
C SER A 326 -13.77 3.74 -11.49
N LEU A 327 -14.18 2.88 -12.42
CA LEU A 327 -13.60 2.83 -13.77
C LEU A 327 -14.33 3.83 -14.66
N SER A 328 -13.59 4.50 -15.55
CA SER A 328 -14.22 5.32 -16.59
C SER A 328 -15.04 4.45 -17.55
N ILE A 329 -16.03 5.04 -18.20
CA ILE A 329 -16.92 4.40 -19.19
C ILE A 329 -16.15 3.48 -20.17
N LYS A 330 -15.08 4.00 -20.80
CA LYS A 330 -14.20 3.19 -21.68
C LYS A 330 -13.57 1.99 -20.95
N LYS A 331 -13.04 2.19 -19.74
CA LYS A 331 -12.40 1.13 -18.94
C LYS A 331 -13.37 0.09 -18.38
N ARG A 332 -14.64 0.46 -18.12
CA ARG A 332 -15.70 -0.50 -17.79
C ARG A 332 -15.95 -1.48 -18.94
N LYS A 333 -15.95 -0.97 -20.18
CA LYS A 333 -16.02 -1.81 -21.39
C LYS A 333 -14.79 -2.71 -21.51
N GLU A 334 -13.58 -2.13 -21.48
CA GLU A 334 -12.31 -2.86 -21.62
C GLU A 334 -12.21 -3.99 -20.58
N TRP A 335 -12.40 -3.67 -19.30
CA TRP A 335 -12.37 -4.65 -18.21
C TRP A 335 -13.38 -5.77 -18.39
N LEU A 336 -14.64 -5.46 -18.75
CA LEU A 336 -15.68 -6.48 -18.87
C LEU A 336 -15.40 -7.41 -20.06
N TYR A 337 -14.88 -6.90 -21.17
CA TYR A 337 -14.47 -7.71 -22.32
C TYR A 337 -13.29 -8.63 -21.98
N GLU A 338 -12.21 -8.07 -21.40
CA GLU A 338 -11.03 -8.84 -20.96
C GLU A 338 -11.44 -9.94 -19.97
N PHE A 339 -12.33 -9.62 -19.02
CA PHE A 339 -12.81 -10.55 -18.02
C PHE A 339 -13.67 -11.65 -18.63
N LEU A 340 -14.65 -11.32 -19.47
CA LEU A 340 -15.55 -12.31 -20.08
C LEU A 340 -14.80 -13.28 -21.00
N HIS A 341 -13.82 -12.80 -21.77
CA HIS A 341 -12.98 -13.67 -22.60
C HIS A 341 -12.12 -14.63 -21.74
N SER A 342 -11.68 -14.19 -20.55
CA SER A 342 -10.97 -15.06 -19.59
C SER A 342 -11.85 -16.17 -18.98
N LEU A 343 -13.19 -16.03 -19.06
CA LEU A 343 -14.12 -17.06 -18.60
C LEU A 343 -14.35 -18.21 -19.58
N GLU A 344 -13.96 -18.08 -20.86
CA GLU A 344 -14.21 -19.12 -21.88
C GLU A 344 -13.55 -20.48 -21.59
N GLN A 345 -12.58 -20.51 -20.66
CA GLN A 345 -11.89 -21.74 -20.24
C GLN A 345 -12.48 -22.35 -18.97
N GLN A 346 -13.42 -21.68 -18.30
CA GLN A 346 -13.99 -22.04 -17.01
C GLN A 346 -15.17 -23.03 -17.14
N PRO A 347 -15.59 -23.72 -16.06
CA PRO A 347 -16.74 -24.62 -16.09
C PRO A 347 -18.06 -23.91 -16.42
N GLU A 348 -18.98 -24.58 -17.12
CA GLU A 348 -20.24 -23.97 -17.60
C GLU A 348 -21.08 -23.32 -16.49
N GLN A 349 -21.23 -23.98 -15.33
CA GLN A 349 -21.97 -23.43 -14.18
C GLN A 349 -21.28 -22.22 -13.53
N ILE A 350 -19.95 -22.11 -13.65
CA ILE A 350 -19.16 -20.95 -13.21
C ILE A 350 -19.41 -19.77 -14.16
N ILE A 351 -19.36 -20.01 -15.48
CA ILE A 351 -19.71 -19.01 -16.51
C ILE A 351 -21.15 -18.54 -16.33
N ALA A 352 -22.11 -19.46 -16.16
CA ALA A 352 -23.53 -19.14 -15.93
C ALA A 352 -23.74 -18.31 -14.66
N THR A 353 -22.97 -18.55 -13.60
CA THR A 353 -23.01 -17.74 -12.37
C THR A 353 -22.44 -16.34 -12.60
N TYR A 354 -21.29 -16.21 -13.27
CA TYR A 354 -20.75 -14.90 -13.67
C TYR A 354 -21.74 -14.11 -14.53
N TYR A 355 -22.34 -14.75 -15.54
CA TYR A 355 -23.35 -14.14 -16.41
C TYR A 355 -24.60 -13.73 -15.62
N GLN A 356 -25.04 -14.53 -14.64
CA GLN A 356 -26.12 -14.16 -13.74
C GLN A 356 -25.77 -12.88 -12.95
N GLU A 357 -24.58 -12.78 -12.36
CA GLU A 357 -24.20 -11.60 -11.58
C GLU A 357 -23.98 -10.36 -12.47
N PHE A 358 -23.48 -10.53 -13.69
CA PHE A 358 -23.43 -9.43 -14.67
C PHE A 358 -24.80 -9.00 -15.21
N THR A 359 -25.89 -9.75 -14.95
CA THR A 359 -27.24 -9.21 -15.13
C THR A 359 -27.63 -8.17 -14.07
N LEU A 360 -26.88 -8.03 -12.98
CA LEU A 360 -27.20 -7.14 -11.86
C LEU A 360 -26.43 -5.82 -11.92
N GLN A 361 -27.02 -4.78 -11.33
CA GLN A 361 -26.39 -3.47 -11.18
C GLN A 361 -25.13 -3.57 -10.29
N PRO A 362 -24.00 -2.93 -10.66
CA PRO A 362 -23.84 -1.90 -11.70
C PRO A 362 -23.33 -2.41 -13.07
N TYR A 363 -23.36 -3.72 -13.33
CA TYR A 363 -22.72 -4.34 -14.51
C TYR A 363 -23.61 -4.37 -15.76
N THR A 364 -24.93 -4.32 -15.56
CA THR A 364 -25.95 -4.68 -16.54
C THR A 364 -25.78 -4.00 -17.91
N GLY A 365 -25.49 -2.70 -17.98
CA GLY A 365 -25.43 -1.96 -19.25
C GLY A 365 -24.27 -2.35 -20.19
N PHE A 366 -23.08 -2.54 -19.64
CA PHE A 366 -21.95 -3.02 -20.45
C PHE A 366 -22.08 -4.51 -20.77
N PHE A 367 -22.76 -5.28 -19.93
CA PHE A 367 -23.04 -6.68 -20.23
C PHE A 367 -24.11 -6.82 -21.33
N LEU A 368 -25.15 -5.97 -21.31
CA LEU A 368 -26.11 -5.84 -22.41
C LEU A 368 -25.40 -5.45 -23.72
N THR A 369 -24.48 -4.49 -23.64
CA THR A 369 -23.64 -4.08 -24.78
C THR A 369 -22.89 -5.28 -25.35
N PHE A 370 -22.22 -6.07 -24.50
CA PHE A 370 -21.46 -7.25 -24.93
C PHE A 370 -22.36 -8.29 -25.60
N LEU A 371 -23.48 -8.68 -24.97
CA LEU A 371 -24.43 -9.67 -25.52
C LEU A 371 -25.08 -9.25 -26.84
N LEU A 372 -25.24 -7.94 -27.09
CA LEU A 372 -25.84 -7.43 -28.33
C LEU A 372 -24.87 -7.27 -29.51
N PHE A 373 -23.55 -7.27 -29.27
CA PHE A 373 -22.55 -6.97 -30.31
C PHE A 373 -21.47 -8.04 -30.52
N GLU A 374 -21.18 -8.90 -29.53
CA GLU A 374 -20.10 -9.90 -29.58
C GLU A 374 -20.65 -11.34 -29.75
N GLU A 375 -21.64 -11.50 -30.63
CA GLU A 375 -22.27 -12.75 -31.13
C GLU A 375 -22.94 -13.69 -30.11
N LEU A 376 -22.68 -13.58 -28.80
CA LEU A 376 -23.32 -14.33 -27.69
C LEU A 376 -24.85 -14.05 -27.47
N SER A 377 -25.49 -13.48 -28.48
CA SER A 377 -26.91 -13.11 -28.53
C SER A 377 -27.91 -14.28 -28.50
N GLU A 378 -27.43 -15.52 -28.65
CA GLU A 378 -28.30 -16.71 -28.75
C GLU A 378 -28.97 -17.10 -27.42
N ASN A 379 -28.43 -16.68 -26.27
CA ASN A 379 -29.06 -16.91 -24.97
C ASN A 379 -30.20 -15.92 -24.70
N LEU A 380 -31.34 -16.19 -25.33
CA LEU A 380 -32.59 -15.42 -25.25
C LEU A 380 -33.00 -15.06 -23.80
N GLN A 381 -32.95 -16.02 -22.87
CA GLN A 381 -33.37 -15.79 -21.48
C GLN A 381 -32.42 -14.86 -20.73
N LEU A 382 -31.11 -15.00 -20.94
CA LEU A 382 -30.11 -14.12 -20.37
C LEU A 382 -30.29 -12.69 -20.89
N VAL A 383 -30.44 -12.52 -22.20
CA VAL A 383 -30.70 -11.22 -22.84
C VAL A 383 -31.97 -10.56 -22.28
N GLN A 384 -33.08 -11.30 -22.16
CA GLN A 384 -34.32 -10.81 -21.53
C GLN A 384 -34.11 -10.37 -20.07
N LYS A 385 -33.39 -11.15 -19.26
CA LYS A 385 -33.09 -10.82 -17.85
C LYS A 385 -32.20 -9.57 -17.72
N VAL A 386 -31.21 -9.42 -18.59
CA VAL A 386 -30.35 -8.22 -18.65
C VAL A 386 -31.18 -6.99 -19.03
N PHE A 387 -32.05 -7.07 -20.04
CA PHE A 387 -32.97 -5.98 -20.39
C PHE A 387 -33.94 -5.59 -19.27
N GLN A 388 -34.37 -6.53 -18.42
CA GLN A 388 -35.25 -6.24 -17.27
C GLN A 388 -34.54 -5.49 -16.15
N ASN A 389 -33.22 -5.67 -16.01
CA ASN A 389 -32.41 -5.08 -14.94
C ASN A 389 -31.65 -3.81 -15.38
N ALA A 390 -31.58 -3.54 -16.69
CA ALA A 390 -30.93 -2.36 -17.24
C ALA A 390 -31.77 -1.11 -16.95
N ASN A 391 -31.14 -0.07 -16.40
CA ASN A 391 -31.77 1.23 -16.17
C ASN A 391 -31.40 2.23 -17.28
N ASP A 392 -32.06 3.39 -17.35
CA ASP A 392 -31.74 4.36 -18.41
C ASP A 392 -30.25 4.79 -18.39
N PHE A 393 -29.61 4.93 -17.22
CA PHE A 393 -28.18 5.26 -17.11
C PHE A 393 -27.25 4.22 -17.80
N ASP A 394 -27.60 2.93 -17.77
CA ASP A 394 -26.91 1.89 -18.53
C ASP A 394 -27.00 2.16 -20.05
N ILE A 395 -28.21 2.45 -20.52
CA ILE A 395 -28.53 2.74 -21.92
C ILE A 395 -27.70 3.94 -22.41
N ILE A 396 -27.69 5.03 -21.65
CA ILE A 396 -26.93 6.23 -22.00
C ILE A 396 -25.42 6.02 -21.92
N SER A 397 -24.93 5.31 -20.90
CA SER A 397 -23.50 5.02 -20.77
C SER A 397 -22.96 4.36 -22.04
N PHE A 398 -23.76 3.49 -22.69
CA PHE A 398 -23.45 2.96 -24.01
C PHE A 398 -23.41 4.03 -25.12
N ILE A 399 -24.46 4.86 -25.28
CA ILE A 399 -24.50 5.95 -26.29
C ILE A 399 -23.25 6.84 -26.19
N ILE A 400 -22.93 7.25 -24.96
CA ILE A 400 -21.77 8.07 -24.60
C ILE A 400 -20.44 7.37 -24.93
N THR A 401 -20.30 6.07 -24.61
CA THR A 401 -19.07 5.29 -24.88
C THR A 401 -18.66 5.39 -26.35
N LYS A 402 -19.66 5.37 -27.22
CA LYS A 402 -19.52 5.22 -28.66
C LYS A 402 -19.44 6.53 -29.44
N GLN A 403 -19.50 7.68 -28.76
CA GLN A 403 -19.50 9.03 -29.38
C GLN A 403 -20.57 9.18 -30.48
N ILE A 404 -21.76 8.62 -30.21
CA ILE A 404 -22.86 8.58 -31.17
C ILE A 404 -23.49 9.98 -31.29
N GLY A 405 -23.12 10.70 -32.34
CA GLY A 405 -23.73 11.99 -32.70
C GLY A 405 -25.15 11.85 -33.25
N ASP A 406 -25.41 10.78 -34.02
CA ASP A 406 -26.76 10.35 -34.42
C ASP A 406 -26.91 8.83 -34.16
N PRO A 407 -27.84 8.40 -33.28
CA PRO A 407 -28.20 6.99 -33.11
C PRO A 407 -28.62 6.28 -34.38
N SER A 408 -29.07 7.01 -35.40
CA SER A 408 -29.49 6.48 -36.71
C SER A 408 -28.32 5.99 -37.56
N GLU A 409 -27.13 6.56 -37.40
CA GLU A 409 -25.95 6.28 -38.24
C GLU A 409 -24.99 5.25 -37.61
N TYR A 410 -24.72 5.36 -36.30
CA TYR A 410 -23.73 4.49 -35.65
C TYR A 410 -24.26 3.09 -35.35
N TYR A 411 -25.56 2.97 -35.10
CA TYR A 411 -26.22 1.71 -35.33
C TYR A 411 -26.31 1.51 -36.84
N ASP A 412 -25.64 0.48 -37.38
CA ASP A 412 -26.19 -0.13 -38.60
C ASP A 412 -27.53 -0.74 -38.18
N ILE A 413 -28.60 0.05 -38.36
CA ILE A 413 -29.97 -0.34 -38.11
C ILE A 413 -30.33 -1.56 -38.96
N ASN A 414 -29.63 -1.83 -40.06
CA ASN A 414 -29.77 -3.06 -40.83
C ASN A 414 -29.02 -4.24 -40.18
N LYS A 415 -27.95 -4.05 -39.40
CA LYS A 415 -27.31 -5.12 -38.61
C LYS A 415 -28.11 -5.44 -37.35
N VAL A 416 -28.68 -4.43 -36.68
CA VAL A 416 -29.59 -4.66 -35.54
C VAL A 416 -30.98 -5.14 -35.99
N ASN A 417 -31.48 -4.73 -37.17
CA ASN A 417 -32.64 -5.41 -37.78
C ASN A 417 -32.28 -6.84 -38.22
N LYS A 418 -31.11 -7.12 -38.80
CA LYS A 418 -30.68 -8.53 -39.05
C LYS A 418 -30.55 -9.35 -37.76
N LEU A 419 -30.31 -8.75 -36.60
CA LEU A 419 -30.43 -9.39 -35.30
C LEU A 419 -31.91 -9.59 -34.91
N LYS A 420 -32.75 -8.56 -35.01
CA LYS A 420 -34.22 -8.64 -34.82
C LYS A 420 -34.90 -9.69 -35.70
N ASP A 421 -34.39 -9.93 -36.90
CA ASP A 421 -34.86 -10.92 -37.87
C ASP A 421 -34.29 -12.34 -37.61
N LYS A 422 -33.25 -12.46 -36.77
CA LYS A 422 -32.66 -13.72 -36.28
C LYS A 422 -33.17 -14.11 -34.88
N LEU A 423 -33.51 -13.13 -34.05
CA LEU A 423 -33.96 -13.28 -32.67
C LEU A 423 -35.48 -13.48 -32.63
N SER A 424 -36.01 -13.93 -31.48
CA SER A 424 -37.46 -14.07 -31.34
C SER A 424 -38.17 -12.72 -31.45
N SER A 425 -39.43 -12.74 -31.90
CA SER A 425 -40.28 -11.54 -32.01
C SER A 425 -40.38 -10.75 -30.70
N GLU A 426 -40.28 -11.43 -29.56
CA GLU A 426 -40.21 -10.82 -28.23
C GLU A 426 -38.94 -9.98 -28.04
N VAL A 427 -37.76 -10.52 -28.34
CA VAL A 427 -36.51 -9.73 -28.27
C VAL A 427 -36.45 -8.67 -29.36
N GLY A 428 -37.04 -8.92 -30.53
CA GLY A 428 -37.24 -7.87 -31.54
C GLY A 428 -38.10 -6.70 -31.04
N ALA A 429 -39.10 -6.97 -30.20
CA ALA A 429 -39.91 -5.95 -29.54
C ALA A 429 -39.19 -5.26 -28.36
N ILE A 430 -38.37 -6.00 -27.61
CA ILE A 430 -37.55 -5.45 -26.51
C ILE A 430 -36.44 -4.53 -27.08
N LEU A 431 -35.74 -4.96 -28.13
CA LEU A 431 -34.80 -4.12 -28.89
C LEU A 431 -35.49 -2.88 -29.46
N GLY A 432 -36.70 -3.02 -30.00
CA GLY A 432 -37.52 -1.88 -30.44
C GLY A 432 -37.80 -0.86 -29.33
N LYS A 433 -38.18 -1.33 -28.13
CA LYS A 433 -38.35 -0.46 -26.95
C LYS A 433 -37.04 0.20 -26.51
N PHE A 434 -35.94 -0.55 -26.49
CA PHE A 434 -34.61 -0.04 -26.12
C PHE A 434 -34.13 1.04 -27.09
N ILE A 435 -34.26 0.82 -28.41
CA ILE A 435 -33.94 1.81 -29.45
C ILE A 435 -34.85 3.04 -29.33
N ASN A 436 -36.15 2.87 -29.09
CA ASN A 436 -37.06 4.00 -28.88
C ASN A 436 -36.72 4.79 -27.61
N ASN A 437 -36.31 4.12 -26.53
CA ASN A 437 -35.81 4.80 -25.33
C ASN A 437 -34.52 5.55 -25.62
N ILE A 438 -33.54 4.96 -26.32
CA ILE A 438 -32.32 5.63 -26.79
C ILE A 438 -32.66 6.91 -27.55
N ILE A 439 -33.56 6.83 -28.53
CA ILE A 439 -33.95 7.97 -29.37
C ILE A 439 -34.61 9.05 -28.52
N ARG A 440 -35.64 8.70 -27.73
CA ARG A 440 -36.34 9.63 -26.83
C ARG A 440 -35.36 10.36 -25.92
N VAL A 441 -34.51 9.60 -25.22
CA VAL A 441 -33.53 10.10 -24.26
C VAL A 441 -32.48 10.97 -24.94
N SER A 442 -32.00 10.61 -26.14
CA SER A 442 -31.04 11.44 -26.90
C SER A 442 -31.65 12.76 -27.38
N GLN A 443 -32.98 12.82 -27.57
CA GLN A 443 -33.71 14.03 -27.94
C GLN A 443 -34.07 14.89 -26.71
N GLU A 444 -34.39 14.25 -25.58
CA GLU A 444 -34.62 14.90 -24.28
C GLU A 444 -33.34 15.54 -23.70
N LEU A 445 -32.15 15.17 -24.22
CA LEU A 445 -30.86 15.52 -23.65
C LEU A 445 -29.90 16.13 -24.65
N ASN A 446 -29.94 17.46 -24.75
CA ASN A 446 -28.71 18.19 -25.04
C ASN A 446 -27.75 18.08 -23.84
N ALA A 447 -27.01 16.96 -23.77
CA ALA A 447 -26.14 16.66 -22.63
C ALA A 447 -25.07 17.76 -22.41
N SER A 448 -24.62 18.43 -23.47
CA SER A 448 -23.69 19.56 -23.37
C SER A 448 -24.30 20.75 -22.61
N GLU A 449 -25.59 21.00 -22.81
CA GLU A 449 -26.33 22.11 -22.21
C GLU A 449 -26.78 21.78 -20.79
N PHE A 450 -27.17 20.54 -20.50
CA PHE A 450 -27.41 20.10 -19.12
C PHE A 450 -26.14 20.15 -18.26
N ILE A 451 -24.99 19.66 -18.78
CA ILE A 451 -23.70 19.71 -18.08
C ILE A 451 -23.30 21.18 -17.83
N LYS A 452 -23.53 22.06 -18.80
CA LYS A 452 -23.30 23.51 -18.68
C LYS A 452 -24.19 24.14 -17.60
N GLN A 453 -25.51 23.92 -17.65
CA GLN A 453 -26.46 24.44 -16.67
C GLN A 453 -26.17 23.93 -15.24
N SER A 454 -25.86 22.63 -15.09
CA SER A 454 -25.53 22.04 -13.79
C SER A 454 -24.22 22.60 -13.22
N ASN A 455 -23.21 22.84 -14.07
CA ASN A 455 -21.99 23.52 -13.65
C ASN A 455 -22.25 24.99 -13.28
N THR A 456 -23.11 25.70 -14.02
CA THR A 456 -23.54 27.06 -13.66
C THR A 456 -24.25 27.09 -12.31
N MET A 457 -25.20 26.19 -12.04
CA MET A 457 -25.86 26.09 -10.73
C MET A 457 -24.90 25.72 -9.59
N LEU A 458 -23.96 24.79 -9.83
CA LEU A 458 -22.91 24.47 -8.86
C LEU A 458 -22.02 25.67 -8.55
N LEU A 459 -21.68 26.49 -9.55
CA LEU A 459 -20.91 27.73 -9.37
C LEU A 459 -21.73 28.81 -8.65
N GLU A 460 -22.99 28.99 -9.01
CA GLU A 460 -23.90 29.97 -8.38
C GLU A 460 -24.17 29.65 -6.91
N ILE A 461 -24.25 28.37 -6.52
CA ILE A 461 -24.26 28.00 -5.10
C ILE A 461 -22.87 28.17 -4.51
N ALA A 462 -21.82 27.54 -5.06
CA ALA A 462 -20.48 27.56 -4.44
C ALA A 462 -19.88 28.96 -4.25
N ASN A 463 -20.30 29.97 -5.03
CA ASN A 463 -19.87 31.36 -4.89
C ASN A 463 -20.66 32.17 -3.84
N LYS A 464 -21.77 31.65 -3.29
CA LYS A 464 -22.47 32.31 -2.16
C LYS A 464 -21.71 32.02 -0.85
N PRO A 465 -21.27 33.04 -0.09
CA PRO A 465 -20.56 32.83 1.17
C PRO A 465 -21.42 32.14 2.24
N ASP A 466 -22.72 32.42 2.26
CA ASP A 466 -23.69 31.90 3.24
C ASP A 466 -24.42 30.63 2.77
N SER A 467 -23.85 29.90 1.80
CA SER A 467 -24.44 28.69 1.21
C SER A 467 -24.90 27.67 2.25
N THR A 468 -26.20 27.43 2.32
CA THR A 468 -26.76 26.49 3.30
C THR A 468 -26.57 25.03 2.86
N ILE A 469 -26.43 24.12 3.84
CA ILE A 469 -26.49 22.67 3.58
C ILE A 469 -27.83 22.31 2.91
N PHE A 470 -28.90 23.06 3.19
CA PHE A 470 -30.20 22.89 2.55
C PHE A 470 -30.20 23.26 1.06
N GLU A 471 -29.50 24.32 0.62
CA GLU A 471 -29.34 24.63 -0.82
C GLU A 471 -28.53 23.55 -1.53
N PHE A 472 -27.42 23.10 -0.93
CA PHE A 472 -26.65 21.99 -1.47
C PHE A 472 -27.47 20.70 -1.52
N GLN A 473 -28.27 20.38 -0.49
CA GLN A 473 -29.20 19.26 -0.51
C GLN A 473 -30.31 19.44 -1.54
N THR A 474 -30.89 20.63 -1.71
CA THR A 474 -31.93 20.91 -2.72
C THR A 474 -31.39 20.66 -4.12
N LEU A 475 -30.20 21.19 -4.43
CA LEU A 475 -29.50 20.88 -5.67
C LEU A 475 -29.17 19.38 -5.75
N PHE A 476 -28.78 18.71 -4.66
CA PHE A 476 -28.52 17.27 -4.67
C PHE A 476 -29.78 16.40 -4.83
N GLU A 477 -30.95 16.82 -4.36
CA GLU A 477 -32.21 16.10 -4.57
C GLU A 477 -32.73 16.33 -6.00
N GLN A 478 -32.62 17.55 -6.53
CA GLN A 478 -32.84 17.83 -7.97
C GLN A 478 -31.87 16.99 -8.83
N LEU A 479 -30.58 16.99 -8.49
CA LEU A 479 -29.57 16.13 -9.09
C LEU A 479 -29.65 14.65 -8.66
N LYS A 480 -30.67 14.23 -7.89
CA LYS A 480 -31.04 12.82 -7.65
C LYS A 480 -32.30 12.42 -8.43
N GLU A 481 -33.24 13.34 -8.67
CA GLU A 481 -34.20 13.17 -9.77
C GLU A 481 -33.44 13.03 -11.09
N TYR A 482 -32.34 13.79 -11.25
CA TYR A 482 -31.34 13.64 -12.31
C TYR A 482 -30.05 12.87 -11.86
N ASN A 483 -30.14 11.90 -10.94
CA ASN A 483 -29.00 11.07 -10.44
C ASN A 483 -28.11 10.55 -11.58
N TYR A 484 -28.82 10.12 -12.61
CA TYR A 484 -28.40 9.84 -13.97
C TYR A 484 -27.26 10.74 -14.52
N LEU A 485 -27.32 12.08 -14.41
CA LEU A 485 -26.38 12.99 -15.07
C LEU A 485 -25.19 13.44 -14.20
N VAL A 486 -25.29 13.41 -12.87
CA VAL A 486 -24.12 13.65 -12.00
C VAL A 486 -23.10 12.53 -12.16
N GLN A 487 -23.54 11.28 -12.28
CA GLN A 487 -22.63 10.18 -12.56
C GLN A 487 -21.94 10.33 -13.93
N ILE A 488 -22.61 10.96 -14.89
CA ILE A 488 -22.04 11.29 -16.20
C ILE A 488 -21.00 12.42 -16.08
N GLN A 489 -21.29 13.50 -15.36
CA GLN A 489 -20.28 14.55 -15.06
C GLN A 489 -19.06 13.97 -14.32
N MET A 490 -19.26 13.02 -13.40
CA MET A 490 -18.17 12.33 -12.69
C MET A 490 -17.34 11.36 -13.57
N MET A 491 -17.72 11.13 -14.83
CA MET A 491 -17.05 10.17 -15.74
C MET A 491 -16.62 10.76 -17.09
N GLN A 492 -17.36 11.72 -17.66
CA GLN A 492 -17.13 12.28 -18.98
C GLN A 492 -16.22 13.51 -18.94
N VAL A 493 -14.91 13.33 -18.78
CA VAL A 493 -13.97 14.41 -19.15
C VAL A 493 -12.74 13.96 -19.92
N LYS A 494 -12.97 13.79 -21.22
CA LYS A 494 -12.02 14.12 -22.29
C LYS A 494 -12.81 14.64 -23.47
N GLY A 495 -12.47 15.83 -23.99
CA GLY A 495 -13.30 16.44 -25.03
C GLY A 495 -12.90 17.82 -25.55
N LEU A 496 -11.61 18.18 -25.60
CA LEU A 496 -10.97 18.98 -26.68
C LEU A 496 -9.48 19.19 -26.35
N ASP A 497 -8.59 18.85 -27.27
CA ASP A 497 -7.18 19.24 -27.29
C ASP A 497 -6.79 19.49 -28.76
N GLN A 498 -6.73 20.75 -29.22
CA GLN A 498 -5.97 21.21 -30.41
C GLN A 498 -6.23 22.70 -30.74
N GLN A 499 -5.36 23.60 -30.24
CA GLN A 499 -4.67 24.64 -31.04
C GLN A 499 -3.96 25.65 -30.12
N LEU A 500 -2.65 25.48 -29.93
CA LEU A 500 -1.59 26.50 -30.10
C LEU A 500 -0.26 25.98 -29.51
N ALA A 501 0.87 26.50 -29.98
CA ALA A 501 2.21 26.10 -29.56
C ALA A 501 3.24 27.23 -29.76
N LEU A 502 4.41 27.09 -29.10
CA LEU A 502 5.61 27.95 -29.15
C LEU A 502 5.48 29.26 -28.34
N PHE A 503 6.33 29.52 -27.34
CA PHE A 503 7.78 29.75 -27.54
C PHE A 503 8.69 29.43 -26.32
N LYS A 504 9.95 29.07 -26.64
CA LYS A 504 11.23 29.29 -25.90
C LYS A 504 11.49 28.65 -24.52
N THR A 505 12.46 27.73 -24.52
CA THR A 505 13.77 27.77 -23.78
C THR A 505 13.94 28.86 -22.71
N GLU A 506 14.49 28.62 -21.50
CA GLU A 506 15.18 27.42 -20.94
C GLU A 506 15.16 27.51 -19.37
N SER A 507 15.93 26.84 -18.49
CA SER A 507 17.20 26.07 -18.55
C SER A 507 17.20 24.88 -17.56
N TYR A 508 18.14 24.77 -16.61
CA TYR A 508 18.26 23.74 -15.56
C TYR A 508 18.79 24.30 -14.22
N VAL A 509 18.02 24.19 -13.14
CA VAL A 509 18.42 23.55 -11.84
C VAL A 509 17.25 23.47 -10.84
N ASP A 510 16.32 24.45 -10.80
CA ASP A 510 15.16 24.53 -9.87
C ASP A 510 14.11 23.40 -9.94
N LYS A 511 14.39 22.33 -10.70
CA LYS A 511 13.36 21.62 -11.43
C LYS A 511 12.33 20.89 -10.58
N PHE A 512 12.63 20.31 -9.41
CA PHE A 512 11.55 19.63 -8.67
C PHE A 512 10.53 20.62 -8.08
N GLN A 513 10.96 21.80 -7.60
CA GLN A 513 10.08 22.72 -6.88
C GLN A 513 9.49 23.81 -7.78
N GLN A 514 10.21 24.25 -8.83
CA GLN A 514 9.54 24.90 -9.95
C GLN A 514 8.64 23.90 -10.69
N GLN A 515 9.01 22.65 -10.98
CA GLN A 515 7.99 21.74 -11.56
C GLN A 515 6.84 21.45 -10.60
N MET A 516 6.99 21.49 -9.27
CA MET A 516 5.82 21.40 -8.40
C MET A 516 4.98 22.68 -8.44
N SER A 517 5.55 23.85 -8.13
CA SER A 517 4.80 25.11 -8.03
C SER A 517 4.39 25.67 -9.40
N GLN A 518 5.25 25.56 -10.42
CA GLN A 518 4.99 25.94 -11.81
C GLN A 518 4.19 24.86 -12.56
N GLN A 519 4.31 23.53 -12.33
CA GLN A 519 3.25 22.65 -12.87
C GLN A 519 1.93 22.90 -12.16
N LEU A 520 1.87 23.17 -10.85
CA LEU A 520 0.61 23.55 -10.21
C LEU A 520 0.14 24.97 -10.54
N GLN A 521 0.98 25.90 -10.99
CA GLN A 521 0.54 27.22 -11.47
C GLN A 521 0.21 27.19 -12.96
N ASP A 522 1.01 26.57 -13.82
CA ASP A 522 0.68 26.39 -15.25
C ASP A 522 -0.49 25.40 -15.41
N GLN A 523 -0.64 24.41 -14.51
CA GLN A 523 -1.91 23.71 -14.32
C GLN A 523 -2.92 24.70 -13.76
N LEU A 524 -2.95 25.12 -12.49
CA LEU A 524 -4.11 25.88 -11.96
C LEU A 524 -4.50 27.18 -12.70
N GLN A 525 -3.58 27.85 -13.40
CA GLN A 525 -3.86 29.02 -14.24
C GLN A 525 -4.33 28.61 -15.65
N GLY A 526 -3.76 27.55 -16.26
CA GLY A 526 -4.30 26.92 -17.48
C GLY A 526 -5.51 26.00 -17.23
N GLU A 527 -5.77 25.63 -15.98
CA GLU A 527 -6.85 24.79 -15.49
C GLU A 527 -8.01 25.63 -14.95
N THR A 528 -7.96 26.96 -15.09
CA THR A 528 -9.20 27.74 -15.16
C THR A 528 -10.08 27.21 -16.32
N GLU A 529 -9.47 26.90 -17.47
CA GLU A 529 -10.08 26.20 -18.61
C GLU A 529 -10.16 24.68 -18.44
N GLY A 530 -9.30 24.10 -17.60
CA GLY A 530 -9.15 22.66 -17.35
C GLY A 530 -9.95 22.09 -16.18
N SER A 531 -10.51 22.93 -15.30
CA SER A 531 -11.35 22.58 -14.15
C SER A 531 -12.57 21.73 -14.54
N ALA A 532 -12.98 21.79 -15.81
CA ALA A 532 -13.93 20.86 -16.42
C ALA A 532 -13.57 19.38 -16.21
N LYS A 533 -12.27 19.04 -16.04
CA LYS A 533 -11.76 17.68 -15.78
C LYS A 533 -11.98 17.21 -14.34
N TRP A 534 -12.20 18.12 -13.41
CA TRP A 534 -12.28 17.80 -11.99
C TRP A 534 -13.61 17.18 -11.61
N ASN A 535 -13.57 16.23 -10.66
CA ASN A 535 -14.80 15.70 -10.07
C ASN A 535 -15.29 16.64 -8.93
N PRO A 536 -16.55 16.52 -8.46
CA PRO A 536 -17.11 17.41 -7.45
C PRO A 536 -16.33 17.46 -6.13
N MET A 537 -15.65 16.37 -5.74
CA MET A 537 -14.80 16.35 -4.54
C MET A 537 -13.54 17.19 -4.75
N THR A 538 -12.82 17.01 -5.87
CA THR A 538 -11.62 17.82 -6.17
C THR A 538 -11.96 19.31 -6.34
N PHE A 539 -13.13 19.64 -6.91
CA PHE A 539 -13.60 21.03 -6.97
C PHE A 539 -13.93 21.59 -5.57
N ALA A 540 -14.67 20.85 -4.73
CA ALA A 540 -14.98 21.29 -3.37
C ALA A 540 -13.71 21.51 -2.52
N ILE A 541 -12.70 20.64 -2.68
CA ILE A 541 -11.35 20.79 -2.10
C ILE A 541 -10.69 22.07 -2.57
N TYR A 542 -10.63 22.31 -3.88
CA TYR A 542 -10.01 23.50 -4.43
C TYR A 542 -10.69 24.78 -3.96
N GLN A 543 -12.02 24.80 -3.85
CA GLN A 543 -12.73 25.94 -3.28
C GLN A 543 -12.49 26.09 -1.76
N GLY A 544 -12.27 24.98 -1.05
CA GLY A 544 -12.12 24.96 0.41
C GLY A 544 -13.45 24.76 1.15
N ASN A 545 -14.49 24.28 0.45
CA ASN A 545 -15.83 24.12 1.03
C ASN A 545 -15.90 22.82 1.85
N LEU A 546 -15.50 22.93 3.13
CA LEU A 546 -15.42 21.81 4.06
C LEU A 546 -16.75 21.06 4.26
N GLU A 547 -17.90 21.75 4.27
CA GLU A 547 -19.18 21.07 4.48
C GLU A 547 -19.65 20.31 3.22
N LEU A 548 -19.38 20.82 2.02
CA LEU A 548 -19.58 20.07 0.78
C LEU A 548 -18.65 18.85 0.70
N ILE A 549 -17.38 19.00 1.11
CA ILE A 549 -16.41 17.90 1.21
C ILE A 549 -16.94 16.80 2.16
N LYS A 550 -17.35 17.17 3.38
CA LYS A 550 -17.95 16.23 4.35
C LYS A 550 -19.19 15.54 3.79
N TYR A 551 -20.08 16.29 3.14
CA TYR A 551 -21.30 15.75 2.53
C TYR A 551 -20.98 14.73 1.44
N LEU A 552 -20.08 15.06 0.51
CA LEU A 552 -19.64 14.15 -0.55
C LEU A 552 -18.91 12.92 0.01
N ALA A 553 -18.02 13.11 1.00
CA ALA A 553 -17.25 12.02 1.59
C ALA A 553 -18.13 11.02 2.37
N LYS A 554 -19.18 11.53 3.03
CA LYS A 554 -20.20 10.73 3.73
C LYS A 554 -21.05 9.92 2.75
N HIS A 555 -21.64 10.57 1.76
CA HIS A 555 -22.68 9.96 0.91
C HIS A 555 -22.14 9.25 -0.36
N SER A 556 -20.89 9.48 -0.77
CA SER A 556 -20.33 8.78 -1.94
C SER A 556 -20.00 7.31 -1.65
N ILE A 557 -20.40 6.46 -2.60
CA ILE A 557 -20.12 5.02 -2.66
C ILE A 557 -18.75 4.75 -3.34
N CYS A 558 -18.12 5.76 -3.95
CA CYS A 558 -16.86 5.59 -4.67
C CYS A 558 -15.65 5.43 -3.73
N ASN A 559 -14.62 4.74 -4.21
CA ASN A 559 -13.32 4.61 -3.54
C ASN A 559 -12.70 6.01 -3.30
N MET A 560 -12.43 6.33 -2.03
CA MET A 560 -12.06 7.69 -1.64
C MET A 560 -10.68 8.10 -2.19
N LYS A 561 -9.72 7.16 -2.27
CA LYS A 561 -8.40 7.41 -2.88
C LYS A 561 -8.49 7.75 -4.38
N LYS A 562 -9.58 7.41 -5.07
CA LYS A 562 -9.87 7.87 -6.44
C LYS A 562 -10.62 9.21 -6.48
N LEU A 563 -11.53 9.48 -5.55
CA LEU A 563 -12.26 10.77 -5.48
C LEU A 563 -11.33 11.95 -5.23
N LEU A 564 -10.30 11.76 -4.40
CA LEU A 564 -9.34 12.81 -4.01
C LEU A 564 -8.22 13.04 -5.05
N LYS A 565 -8.15 12.20 -6.09
CA LYS A 565 -7.13 12.29 -7.13
C LYS A 565 -7.49 13.38 -8.16
N ILE A 566 -6.52 14.24 -8.49
CA ILE A 566 -6.64 15.25 -9.57
C ILE A 566 -6.79 14.53 -10.92
N PRO A 567 -7.88 14.73 -11.67
CA PRO A 567 -8.03 14.10 -12.97
C PRO A 567 -7.19 14.81 -14.04
N GLY A 568 -6.23 14.10 -14.61
CA GLY A 568 -5.31 14.64 -15.64
C GLY A 568 -3.85 14.67 -15.19
N ALA A 569 -3.59 14.88 -13.89
CA ALA A 569 -2.24 14.87 -13.32
C ALA A 569 -1.59 13.48 -13.40
N THR A 570 -0.87 13.21 -14.48
CA THR A 570 -0.08 11.98 -14.69
C THR A 570 1.37 12.11 -14.24
N SER A 571 1.91 13.33 -14.14
CA SER A 571 3.33 13.62 -13.88
C SER A 571 3.81 13.25 -12.47
N SER A 572 2.95 13.34 -11.44
CA SER A 572 3.31 12.94 -10.07
C SER A 572 2.22 12.12 -9.39
N PRO A 573 2.43 10.81 -9.19
CA PRO A 573 1.58 9.98 -8.33
C PRO A 573 1.55 10.45 -6.87
N GLN A 574 2.62 11.07 -6.37
CA GLN A 574 2.73 11.53 -4.98
C GLN A 574 1.84 12.75 -4.70
N ILE A 575 1.86 13.78 -5.55
CA ILE A 575 0.97 14.95 -5.42
C ILE A 575 -0.50 14.49 -5.40
N ASN A 576 -0.85 13.51 -6.25
CA ASN A 576 -2.19 12.94 -6.29
C ASN A 576 -2.60 12.17 -5.02
N LYS A 577 -1.66 11.62 -4.23
CA LYS A 577 -1.97 11.08 -2.91
C LYS A 577 -2.37 12.22 -1.95
N VAL A 578 -1.59 13.31 -1.93
CA VAL A 578 -1.67 14.32 -0.85
C VAL A 578 -2.43 15.60 -1.21
N PHE A 579 -2.96 15.73 -2.43
CA PHE A 579 -3.65 16.93 -2.94
C PHE A 579 -4.62 17.62 -1.96
N PRO A 580 -5.51 16.91 -1.21
CA PRO A 580 -6.44 17.57 -0.30
C PRO A 580 -5.74 18.24 0.89
N LEU A 581 -4.70 17.59 1.42
CA LEU A 581 -3.85 18.10 2.49
C LEU A 581 -3.01 19.28 1.98
N TYR A 582 -2.43 19.16 0.78
CA TYR A 582 -1.69 20.22 0.08
C TYR A 582 -2.55 21.48 -0.11
N VAL A 583 -3.76 21.36 -0.65
CA VAL A 583 -4.67 22.52 -0.85
C VAL A 583 -5.09 23.12 0.49
N SER A 584 -5.35 22.29 1.51
CA SER A 584 -5.65 22.77 2.86
C SER A 584 -4.50 23.56 3.48
N ILE A 585 -3.25 23.26 3.11
CA ILE A 585 -2.05 24.00 3.51
C ILE A 585 -1.90 25.29 2.70
N GLN A 586 -2.00 25.26 1.37
CA GLN A 586 -1.86 26.48 0.55
C GLN A 586 -2.94 27.53 0.85
N LYS A 587 -4.13 27.12 1.32
CA LYS A 587 -5.20 28.03 1.78
C LYS A 587 -5.15 28.39 3.28
N ASN A 588 -4.16 27.91 4.04
CA ASN A 588 -4.13 27.89 5.52
C ASN A 588 -5.49 27.52 6.16
N HIS A 589 -6.19 26.53 5.57
CA HIS A 589 -7.52 26.11 6.02
C HIS A 589 -7.40 24.93 7.00
N GLN A 590 -6.84 25.19 8.18
CA GLN A 590 -6.55 24.19 9.22
C GLN A 590 -7.69 23.19 9.49
N LYS A 591 -8.95 23.65 9.57
CA LYS A 591 -10.12 22.75 9.79
C LYS A 591 -10.35 21.72 8.67
N MET A 592 -9.94 22.04 7.44
CA MET A 592 -10.04 21.15 6.29
C MET A 592 -8.87 20.17 6.27
N PHE A 593 -7.67 20.66 6.61
CA PHE A 593 -6.51 19.79 6.86
C PHE A 593 -6.81 18.78 7.99
N GLN A 594 -7.37 19.25 9.11
CA GLN A 594 -7.74 18.41 10.26
C GLN A 594 -8.79 17.35 9.87
N TYR A 595 -9.82 17.73 9.11
CA TYR A 595 -10.81 16.79 8.59
C TYR A 595 -10.17 15.72 7.69
N PHE A 596 -9.33 16.13 6.74
CA PHE A 596 -8.62 15.17 5.89
C PHE A 596 -7.68 14.28 6.70
N TRP A 597 -6.81 14.87 7.53
CA TRP A 597 -5.79 14.16 8.30
C TRP A 597 -6.39 13.19 9.33
N ASN A 598 -7.44 13.59 10.06
CA ASN A 598 -8.01 12.79 11.15
C ASN A 598 -9.22 11.97 10.69
N ASP A 599 -10.30 12.61 10.25
CA ASP A 599 -11.57 11.94 9.96
C ASP A 599 -11.50 11.06 8.70
N LEU A 600 -10.54 11.34 7.82
CA LEU A 600 -10.15 10.50 6.68
C LEU A 600 -8.72 9.92 6.84
N GLY A 601 -8.23 9.78 8.07
CA GLY A 601 -6.88 9.28 8.38
C GLY A 601 -6.55 7.88 7.85
N PHE A 602 -7.56 7.10 7.50
CA PHE A 602 -7.42 5.79 6.85
C PHE A 602 -6.92 5.82 5.40
N LEU A 603 -6.76 7.03 4.84
CA LEU A 603 -6.25 7.24 3.49
C LEU A 603 -4.74 7.41 3.44
N TRP A 604 -4.13 7.84 4.55
CA TRP A 604 -2.75 8.30 4.61
C TRP A 604 -1.81 7.19 5.03
N ASP A 605 -0.68 7.15 4.34
CA ASP A 605 0.47 6.31 4.63
C ASP A 605 1.65 7.20 5.05
N GLU A 606 2.79 6.55 5.31
CA GLU A 606 4.04 7.23 5.61
C GLU A 606 4.50 8.17 4.49
N ASP A 607 4.36 7.79 3.21
CA ASP A 607 4.66 8.66 2.08
C ASP A 607 3.84 9.97 2.18
N ALA A 608 2.55 9.86 2.54
CA ALA A 608 1.69 11.01 2.72
C ALA A 608 2.13 11.91 3.89
N PHE A 609 2.63 11.33 4.99
CA PHE A 609 3.27 12.09 6.07
C PHE A 609 4.52 12.83 5.57
N ASP A 610 5.49 12.15 4.94
CA ASP A 610 6.77 12.77 4.54
C ASP A 610 6.56 13.95 3.59
N ASN A 611 5.73 13.78 2.56
CA ASN A 611 5.42 14.82 1.59
C ASN A 611 4.74 16.06 2.24
N ILE A 612 3.86 15.84 3.22
CA ILE A 612 3.14 16.92 3.91
C ILE A 612 3.98 17.59 4.99
N PHE A 613 4.77 16.83 5.74
CA PHE A 613 5.72 17.37 6.71
C PHE A 613 6.76 18.26 6.02
N LYS A 614 7.33 17.81 4.89
CA LYS A 614 8.24 18.61 4.06
C LYS A 614 7.59 19.90 3.55
N LEU A 615 6.34 19.83 3.09
CA LEU A 615 5.58 21.01 2.63
C LEU A 615 5.36 22.03 3.75
N ILE A 616 5.01 21.57 4.95
CA ILE A 616 4.78 22.43 6.12
C ILE A 616 6.09 23.08 6.59
N ALA A 617 7.18 22.31 6.65
CA ALA A 617 8.52 22.82 6.99
C ALA A 617 8.98 23.91 6.02
N LYS A 618 8.82 23.68 4.71
CA LYS A 618 9.16 24.67 3.66
C LYS A 618 8.25 25.92 3.65
N LYS A 619 7.22 25.99 4.49
CA LYS A 619 6.30 27.12 4.65
C LYS A 619 6.32 27.76 6.05
N ASP A 620 7.10 27.22 6.99
CA ASP A 620 7.06 27.51 8.44
C ASP A 620 5.62 27.53 9.03
N PHE A 621 4.74 26.66 8.53
CA PHE A 621 3.37 26.52 9.05
C PHE A 621 3.35 25.65 10.31
N SER A 622 4.13 26.06 11.30
CA SER A 622 4.34 25.37 12.57
C SER A 622 3.05 25.10 13.37
N GLU A 623 1.96 25.84 13.09
CA GLU A 623 0.63 25.62 13.65
C GLU A 623 -0.05 24.31 13.20
N TYR A 624 0.46 23.67 12.14
CA TYR A 624 0.03 22.34 11.70
C TYR A 624 0.71 21.19 12.48
N LEU A 625 1.81 21.47 13.20
CA LEU A 625 2.56 20.44 13.93
C LEU A 625 1.73 19.71 15.00
N PRO A 626 0.90 20.38 15.84
CA PRO A 626 0.00 19.68 16.77
C PRO A 626 -1.02 18.80 16.02
N ILE A 627 -1.57 19.30 14.89
CA ILE A 627 -2.56 18.57 14.08
C ILE A 627 -1.96 17.29 13.49
N ILE A 628 -0.66 17.27 13.18
CA ILE A 628 0.03 16.08 12.67
C ILE A 628 0.47 15.13 13.79
N PHE A 629 1.13 15.63 14.84
CA PHE A 629 1.79 14.77 15.82
C PHE A 629 0.89 14.30 16.97
N GLU A 630 -0.09 15.10 17.41
CA GLU A 630 -0.95 14.76 18.55
C GLU A 630 -2.14 13.87 18.17
N THR A 631 -2.30 13.54 16.88
CA THR A 631 -3.50 12.90 16.34
C THR A 631 -3.36 11.40 16.08
N GLN A 632 -4.49 10.69 16.17
CA GLN A 632 -4.56 9.23 16.02
C GLN A 632 -3.98 8.72 14.69
N THR A 633 -4.03 9.53 13.63
CA THR A 633 -3.49 9.18 12.30
C THR A 633 -1.99 8.91 12.32
N LEU A 634 -1.17 9.86 12.79
CA LEU A 634 0.28 9.61 12.86
C LEU A 634 0.61 8.57 13.92
N GLN A 635 -0.15 8.53 15.03
CA GLN A 635 0.04 7.51 16.06
C GLN A 635 -0.22 6.10 15.53
N THR A 636 -1.22 5.91 14.66
CA THR A 636 -1.52 4.64 13.99
C THR A 636 -0.51 4.30 12.89
N ILE A 637 -0.11 5.27 12.06
CA ILE A 637 0.97 5.08 11.07
C ILE A 637 2.26 4.65 11.78
N PHE A 638 2.65 5.35 12.85
CA PHE A 638 3.82 5.04 13.65
C PHE A 638 3.66 3.71 14.40
N ALA A 639 2.49 3.38 14.97
CA ALA A 639 2.25 2.09 15.61
C ALA A 639 2.38 0.92 14.61
N ALA A 640 2.01 1.13 13.34
CA ALA A 640 2.12 0.14 12.27
C ALA A 640 3.55 -0.10 11.78
N MET A 641 4.46 0.85 12.00
CA MET A 641 5.89 0.63 11.77
C MET A 641 6.44 -0.44 12.71
N SER A 642 7.32 -1.28 12.18
CA SER A 642 8.15 -2.19 12.97
C SER A 642 9.17 -1.41 13.83
N TYR A 643 9.74 -2.05 14.86
CA TYR A 643 10.50 -1.31 15.89
C TYR A 643 11.84 -0.74 15.38
N GLN A 644 12.55 -1.46 14.50
CA GLN A 644 13.74 -0.90 13.89
C GLN A 644 13.38 0.25 12.92
N TYR A 645 12.28 0.12 12.20
CA TYR A 645 11.85 1.14 11.25
C TYR A 645 11.36 2.44 11.92
N LYS A 646 10.74 2.37 13.11
CA LYS A 646 10.42 3.55 13.95
C LYS A 646 11.66 4.40 14.26
N PHE A 647 12.80 3.76 14.49
CA PHE A 647 14.07 4.45 14.73
C PHE A 647 14.57 5.14 13.44
N THR A 648 14.57 4.44 12.31
CA THR A 648 14.93 5.02 11.00
C THR A 648 14.02 6.20 10.62
N PHE A 649 12.71 6.10 10.86
CA PHE A 649 11.75 7.18 10.62
C PHE A 649 12.02 8.43 11.48
N MET A 650 12.42 8.25 12.75
CA MET A 650 12.84 9.36 13.62
C MET A 650 14.18 9.98 13.18
N GLN A 651 15.14 9.16 12.72
CA GLN A 651 16.37 9.68 12.12
C GLN A 651 16.09 10.46 10.82
N HIS A 652 15.15 9.99 10.00
CA HIS A 652 14.73 10.66 8.77
C HIS A 652 14.16 12.06 9.07
N ILE A 653 13.20 12.18 9.99
CA ILE A 653 12.64 13.48 10.39
C ILE A 653 13.74 14.45 10.87
N LEU A 654 14.73 13.97 11.63
CA LEU A 654 15.87 14.78 12.06
C LEU A 654 16.79 15.19 10.90
N GLN A 655 17.08 14.27 9.98
CA GLN A 655 17.91 14.53 8.80
C GLN A 655 17.26 15.54 7.83
N LEU A 656 15.92 15.64 7.77
CA LEU A 656 15.25 16.67 6.99
C LEU A 656 15.64 18.10 7.42
N LYS A 657 16.01 18.33 8.69
CA LYS A 657 16.57 19.62 9.11
C LYS A 657 17.88 19.92 8.36
N ARG A 658 18.79 18.94 8.31
CA ARG A 658 20.07 19.07 7.58
C ARG A 658 19.81 19.28 6.08
N GLU A 659 18.93 18.51 5.46
CA GLU A 659 18.59 18.67 4.03
C GLU A 659 18.10 20.08 3.69
N PHE A 660 17.23 20.69 4.51
CA PHE A 660 16.78 22.07 4.28
C PHE A 660 17.86 23.12 4.57
N LEU A 661 18.73 22.90 5.56
CA LEU A 661 19.85 23.79 5.83
C LEU A 661 20.92 23.70 4.73
N GLU A 662 21.16 22.52 4.15
CA GLU A 662 22.02 22.33 2.99
C GLU A 662 21.43 23.00 1.74
N GLU A 663 20.12 22.91 1.49
CA GLU A 663 19.42 23.64 0.42
C GLU A 663 19.62 25.16 0.57
N ILE A 664 19.42 25.70 1.76
CA ILE A 664 19.56 27.14 2.05
C ILE A 664 21.03 27.59 2.00
N ASN A 665 21.97 26.83 2.56
CA ASN A 665 23.41 27.13 2.48
C ASN A 665 23.91 27.11 1.02
N THR A 666 23.39 26.21 0.19
CA THR A 666 23.71 26.18 -1.25
C THR A 666 23.19 27.42 -1.97
N GLN A 667 21.97 27.86 -1.65
CA GLN A 667 21.39 29.10 -2.18
C GLN A 667 22.16 30.34 -1.71
N LEU A 668 22.56 30.39 -0.44
CA LEU A 668 23.40 31.48 0.12
C LEU A 668 24.72 31.63 -0.65
N MET A 669 25.44 30.54 -0.91
CA MET A 669 26.69 30.58 -1.68
C MET A 669 26.50 31.02 -3.14
N GLN A 670 25.31 30.82 -3.72
CA GLN A 670 25.00 31.27 -5.08
C GLN A 670 24.70 32.77 -5.10
N GLU A 671 23.89 33.28 -4.16
CA GLU A 671 23.55 34.70 -4.11
C GLU A 671 24.72 35.58 -3.62
N GLN A 672 25.58 35.06 -2.74
CA GLN A 672 26.87 35.70 -2.40
C GLN A 672 27.79 35.81 -3.63
N ALA A 673 27.81 34.81 -4.51
CA ALA A 673 28.57 34.86 -5.75
C ALA A 673 27.94 35.78 -6.83
N ASN A 674 26.70 36.20 -6.63
CA ASN A 674 25.97 37.16 -7.47
C ASN A 674 26.00 38.60 -6.91
N GLU A 675 26.63 38.84 -5.75
CA GLU A 675 26.63 40.13 -5.02
C GLU A 675 25.20 40.61 -4.66
N ASN A 676 24.32 39.69 -4.25
CA ASN A 676 22.88 39.93 -4.03
C ASN A 676 22.47 39.94 -2.53
N ASP A 677 22.87 41.01 -1.83
CA ASP A 677 22.66 41.19 -0.37
C ASP A 677 21.21 40.95 0.10
N GLU A 678 20.19 41.39 -0.67
CA GLU A 678 18.78 41.23 -0.29
C GLU A 678 18.35 39.75 -0.27
N ALA A 679 18.82 38.96 -1.24
CA ALA A 679 18.54 37.53 -1.26
C ALA A 679 19.32 36.78 -0.16
N GLU A 680 20.54 37.23 0.19
CA GLU A 680 21.27 36.71 1.35
C GLU A 680 20.49 36.93 2.65
N GLU A 681 20.00 38.16 2.92
CA GLU A 681 19.20 38.44 4.12
C GLU A 681 17.91 37.59 4.18
N ILE A 682 17.21 37.43 3.05
CA ILE A 682 16.00 36.57 2.96
C ILE A 682 16.34 35.11 3.30
N LEU A 683 17.45 34.59 2.79
CA LEU A 683 17.90 33.22 3.02
C LEU A 683 18.39 33.00 4.46
N LEU A 684 19.08 33.97 5.07
CA LEU A 684 19.46 33.94 6.49
C LEU A 684 18.23 33.97 7.40
N ASN A 685 17.22 34.79 7.10
CA ASN A 685 15.94 34.77 7.81
C ASN A 685 15.20 33.42 7.67
N ARG A 686 15.18 32.85 6.46
CA ARG A 686 14.62 31.50 6.20
C ARG A 686 15.38 30.40 6.95
N LYS A 687 16.69 30.54 7.14
CA LYS A 687 17.51 29.62 7.96
C LYS A 687 17.04 29.62 9.42
N MET A 688 16.88 30.79 10.02
CA MET A 688 16.37 30.94 11.40
C MET A 688 14.93 30.41 11.56
N GLN A 689 14.07 30.58 10.54
CA GLN A 689 12.72 29.98 10.52
C GLN A 689 12.78 28.44 10.54
N ILE A 690 13.64 27.82 9.72
CA ILE A 690 13.82 26.36 9.73
C ILE A 690 14.35 25.88 11.10
N ASP A 691 15.29 26.57 11.72
CA ASP A 691 15.74 26.25 13.09
C ASP A 691 14.58 26.29 14.09
N HIS A 692 13.82 27.38 14.13
CA HIS A 692 12.67 27.55 15.03
C HIS A 692 11.56 26.53 14.78
N PHE A 693 11.27 26.22 13.51
CA PHE A 693 10.34 25.18 13.11
C PHE A 693 10.75 23.82 13.68
N PHE A 694 12.02 23.41 13.51
CA PHE A 694 12.49 22.12 14.00
C PHE A 694 12.59 22.03 15.53
N MET A 695 12.76 23.15 16.25
CA MET A 695 12.62 23.13 17.71
C MET A 695 11.18 22.79 18.13
N LYS A 696 10.16 23.34 17.47
CA LYS A 696 8.76 22.93 17.68
C LYS A 696 8.50 21.47 17.27
N VAL A 697 9.14 20.97 16.21
CA VAL A 697 9.09 19.53 15.84
C VAL A 697 9.64 18.67 16.98
N ASN A 698 10.83 19.02 17.49
CA ASN A 698 11.45 18.34 18.63
C ASN A 698 10.54 18.35 19.87
N GLU A 699 9.87 19.46 20.17
CA GLU A 699 8.87 19.54 21.24
C GLU A 699 7.72 18.53 21.07
N GLN A 700 7.19 18.38 19.85
CA GLN A 700 6.17 17.36 19.56
C GLN A 700 6.71 15.93 19.70
N LEU A 701 7.94 15.68 19.22
CA LEU A 701 8.59 14.38 19.29
C LEU A 701 9.00 13.97 20.72
N THR A 702 9.08 14.90 21.68
CA THR A 702 9.22 14.55 23.11
C THR A 702 8.04 13.74 23.65
N LYS A 703 6.86 13.82 23.00
CA LYS A 703 5.60 13.24 23.47
C LYS A 703 5.50 11.76 23.14
N GLN A 704 4.59 11.08 23.84
CA GLN A 704 4.19 9.71 23.51
C GLN A 704 3.35 9.70 22.21
N PRO A 705 3.49 8.71 21.30
CA PRO A 705 4.30 7.48 21.41
C PRO A 705 5.77 7.60 20.94
N TYR A 706 6.21 8.78 20.51
CA TYR A 706 7.49 8.97 19.81
C TYR A 706 8.72 8.98 20.75
N SER A 707 8.54 9.50 21.96
CA SER A 707 9.59 9.86 22.95
C SER A 707 10.83 8.96 23.01
N LEU A 708 10.68 7.63 23.12
CA LEU A 708 11.83 6.71 23.21
C LEU A 708 12.66 6.67 21.92
N HIS A 709 11.99 6.54 20.77
CA HIS A 709 12.65 6.46 19.47
C HIS A 709 13.28 7.82 19.12
N PHE A 710 12.56 8.91 19.38
CA PHE A 710 13.08 10.26 19.27
C PHE A 710 14.34 10.46 20.13
N TYR A 711 14.32 10.10 21.41
CA TYR A 711 15.48 10.27 22.30
C TYR A 711 16.73 9.55 21.79
N LEU A 712 16.57 8.30 21.34
CA LEU A 712 17.68 7.47 20.85
C LEU A 712 18.24 7.96 19.51
N SER A 713 17.40 8.53 18.64
CA SER A 713 17.85 9.14 17.38
C SER A 713 18.47 10.52 17.61
N PHE A 714 17.85 11.35 18.45
CA PHE A 714 18.27 12.73 18.73
C PHE A 714 19.60 12.79 19.50
N SER A 715 19.83 11.91 20.48
CA SER A 715 21.13 11.85 21.16
C SER A 715 22.28 11.52 20.21
N LYS A 716 22.08 10.55 19.30
CA LYS A 716 23.07 10.21 18.27
C LYS A 716 23.29 11.35 17.28
N GLU A 717 22.25 12.12 16.93
CA GLU A 717 22.39 13.24 16.00
C GLU A 717 23.03 14.49 16.62
N LEU A 718 22.76 14.78 17.90
CA LEU A 718 23.47 15.81 18.68
C LEU A 718 24.96 15.50 18.82
N ILE A 719 25.34 14.22 18.98
CA ILE A 719 26.75 13.81 19.05
C ILE A 719 27.47 14.04 17.71
N LYS A 720 26.84 13.72 16.56
CA LYS A 720 27.42 14.02 15.24
C LYS A 720 27.51 15.51 14.97
N SER A 721 26.47 16.26 15.31
CA SER A 721 26.28 17.67 14.93
C SER A 721 26.79 18.64 16.00
N ALA A 722 27.65 18.15 16.91
CA ALA A 722 28.15 18.89 18.06
C ALA A 722 28.93 20.17 17.65
N GLU A 723 29.49 20.21 16.44
CA GLU A 723 30.21 21.39 15.93
C GLU A 723 29.29 22.55 15.54
N GLU A 724 28.02 22.27 15.18
CA GLU A 724 27.07 23.27 14.66
C GLU A 724 26.12 23.82 15.74
N ILE A 725 25.78 23.01 16.76
CA ILE A 725 24.62 23.25 17.64
C ILE A 725 24.98 24.09 18.91
N TYR A 726 26.20 24.61 19.03
CA TYR A 726 26.70 25.31 20.24
C TYR A 726 25.79 26.42 20.78
N GLN A 727 25.05 27.14 19.91
CA GLN A 727 24.18 28.26 20.32
C GLN A 727 22.84 27.82 20.94
N GLN A 728 22.41 26.57 20.75
CA GLN A 728 21.10 26.05 21.21
C GLN A 728 21.24 24.88 22.20
N MET A 729 22.46 24.60 22.69
CA MET A 729 22.78 23.38 23.42
C MET A 729 21.97 23.17 24.70
N ASP A 730 21.74 24.23 25.50
CA ASP A 730 20.94 24.12 26.73
C ASP A 730 19.47 23.78 26.44
N GLU A 731 18.90 24.29 25.34
CA GLU A 731 17.54 23.98 24.91
C GLU A 731 17.44 22.53 24.41
N CYS A 732 18.43 22.06 23.65
CA CYS A 732 18.54 20.65 23.26
C CYS A 732 18.65 19.71 24.48
N LEU A 733 19.44 20.08 25.49
CA LEU A 733 19.53 19.33 26.76
C LEU A 733 18.22 19.39 27.56
N GLU A 734 17.47 20.50 27.51
CA GLU A 734 16.13 20.56 28.12
C GLU A 734 15.14 19.66 27.37
N ILE A 735 15.15 19.64 26.04
CA ILE A 735 14.35 18.73 25.19
C ILE A 735 14.66 17.26 25.53
N MET A 736 15.93 16.89 25.68
CA MET A 736 16.32 15.56 26.16
C MET A 736 15.72 15.27 27.55
N ARG A 737 15.90 16.17 28.53
CA ARG A 737 15.37 16.01 29.90
C ARG A 737 13.84 15.96 29.97
N LYS A 738 13.14 16.70 29.11
CA LYS A 738 11.68 16.65 28.93
C LYS A 738 11.27 15.26 28.41
N THR A 739 11.87 14.84 27.30
CA THR A 739 11.63 13.53 26.66
C THR A 739 11.88 12.37 27.61
N GLN A 740 13.01 12.37 28.32
CA GLN A 740 13.42 11.29 29.23
C GLN A 740 12.39 11.00 30.34
N LYS A 741 11.73 12.06 30.85
CA LYS A 741 10.66 11.97 31.86
C LYS A 741 9.37 11.36 31.29
N LEU A 742 9.15 11.45 29.98
CA LEU A 742 7.96 10.95 29.29
C LEU A 742 8.13 9.50 28.80
N ILE A 743 9.36 9.02 28.61
CA ILE A 743 9.67 7.61 28.34
C ILE A 743 9.29 6.75 29.56
N LYS A 744 8.41 5.77 29.37
CA LYS A 744 8.01 4.82 30.40
C LYS A 744 8.90 3.58 30.35
N ASP A 745 9.01 2.87 31.47
CA ASP A 745 9.76 1.60 31.51
C ASP A 745 9.07 0.48 30.72
N SER A 746 7.76 0.59 30.45
CA SER A 746 7.06 -0.26 29.47
C SER A 746 7.73 -0.17 28.10
N ASP A 747 7.90 1.05 27.61
CA ASP A 747 8.34 1.34 26.25
C ASP A 747 9.76 0.82 26.04
N ILE A 748 10.62 1.01 27.04
CA ILE A 748 11.99 0.48 27.08
C ILE A 748 12.01 -1.05 27.01
N GLN A 749 11.15 -1.73 27.78
CA GLN A 749 11.14 -3.19 27.79
C GLN A 749 10.52 -3.79 26.52
N VAL A 750 9.60 -3.08 25.86
CA VAL A 750 9.05 -3.48 24.55
C VAL A 750 10.10 -3.30 23.44
N PHE A 751 10.83 -2.18 23.44
CA PHE A 751 11.99 -1.94 22.56
C PHE A 751 13.06 -3.03 22.73
N LEU A 752 13.40 -3.38 23.98
CA LEU A 752 14.31 -4.49 24.29
C LEU A 752 13.86 -5.86 23.77
N HIS A 753 12.56 -6.07 23.56
CA HIS A 753 12.02 -7.34 23.07
C HIS A 753 12.12 -7.48 21.55
N TYR A 754 11.74 -6.43 20.81
CA TYR A 754 11.70 -6.49 19.35
C TYR A 754 13.04 -6.19 18.66
N THR A 755 13.93 -5.41 19.29
CA THR A 755 15.26 -5.09 18.75
C THR A 755 16.35 -5.30 19.82
N PRO A 756 16.55 -6.55 20.31
CA PRO A 756 17.48 -6.83 21.41
C PRO A 756 18.94 -6.58 21.03
N ASP A 757 19.30 -6.82 19.77
CA ASP A 757 20.61 -6.55 19.18
C ASP A 757 20.94 -5.06 19.18
N VAL A 758 20.03 -4.22 18.66
CA VAL A 758 20.20 -2.76 18.61
C VAL A 758 20.12 -2.14 20.00
N ALA A 759 19.28 -2.67 20.90
CA ALA A 759 19.24 -2.22 22.29
C ALA A 759 20.51 -2.57 23.07
N VAL A 760 21.10 -3.76 22.84
CA VAL A 760 22.40 -4.16 23.41
C VAL A 760 23.54 -3.34 22.81
N GLN A 761 23.53 -3.10 21.50
CA GLN A 761 24.48 -2.22 20.84
C GLN A 761 24.42 -0.82 21.46
N ILE A 762 23.25 -0.18 21.51
CA ILE A 762 23.04 1.14 22.12
C ILE A 762 23.55 1.19 23.56
N VAL A 763 23.36 0.14 24.38
CA VAL A 763 23.89 0.13 25.75
C VAL A 763 25.42 -0.07 25.80
N ASN A 764 26.02 -0.75 24.82
CA ASN A 764 27.47 -0.86 24.69
C ASN A 764 28.07 0.47 24.21
N ASP A 765 27.60 1.00 23.07
CA ASP A 765 27.95 2.30 22.46
C ASP A 765 27.99 3.44 23.51
N LEU A 766 27.04 3.42 24.45
CA LEU A 766 26.78 4.52 25.38
C LEU A 766 27.30 4.30 26.80
N ILE A 767 27.84 3.14 27.15
CA ILE A 767 28.35 2.89 28.52
C ILE A 767 29.72 2.22 28.50
N ASP A 768 29.91 1.27 27.59
CA ASP A 768 31.07 0.38 27.57
C ASP A 768 32.18 0.95 26.64
N GLU A 769 31.88 1.88 25.71
CA GLU A 769 32.87 2.74 25.03
C GLU A 769 33.17 4.03 25.82
N PRO A 770 34.45 4.37 26.10
CA PRO A 770 34.84 5.68 26.59
C PRO A 770 34.90 6.71 25.45
N THR A 771 34.40 7.93 25.68
CA THR A 771 34.50 9.11 24.78
C THR A 771 35.92 9.69 24.69
N SER A 772 36.94 8.86 24.85
CA SER A 772 38.36 9.23 24.87
C SER A 772 38.90 9.48 23.47
N ASN A 773 38.81 10.74 23.01
CA ASN A 773 39.87 11.46 22.28
C ASN A 773 39.49 12.87 21.82
N ILE A 774 38.26 13.35 22.09
CA ILE A 774 37.90 14.75 21.80
C ILE A 774 38.75 15.67 22.70
N GLN A 775 39.51 16.61 22.11
CA GLN A 775 40.38 17.55 22.84
C GLN A 775 39.89 18.98 22.69
N GLY A 776 39.31 19.56 23.75
CA GLY A 776 38.95 20.98 23.80
C GLY A 776 37.74 21.26 24.67
N GLN A 777 37.18 22.47 24.54
CA GLN A 777 35.94 22.88 25.24
C GLN A 777 34.74 21.98 24.88
N MET A 778 34.76 21.33 23.71
CA MET A 778 33.77 20.32 23.30
C MET A 778 33.49 19.27 24.39
N ASN A 779 34.49 18.95 25.22
CA ASN A 779 34.34 17.97 26.30
C ASN A 779 33.28 18.33 27.35
N SER A 780 33.04 19.61 27.67
CA SER A 780 32.01 19.95 28.67
C SER A 780 30.61 19.62 28.18
N ILE A 781 30.35 19.86 26.89
CA ILE A 781 29.07 19.65 26.22
C ILE A 781 28.89 18.19 25.82
N SER A 782 29.94 17.55 25.28
CA SER A 782 29.95 16.10 25.02
C SER A 782 29.65 15.33 26.31
N ASN A 783 30.32 15.66 27.43
CA ASN A 783 30.04 15.05 28.74
C ASN A 783 28.61 15.33 29.26
N ALA A 784 27.96 16.43 28.84
CA ALA A 784 26.58 16.72 29.22
C ALA A 784 25.58 15.86 28.44
N ILE A 785 25.72 15.76 27.12
CA ILE A 785 24.90 14.89 26.27
C ILE A 785 25.14 13.42 26.65
N ASP A 786 26.40 13.03 26.83
CA ASP A 786 26.84 11.71 27.27
C ASP A 786 26.23 11.34 28.63
N LYS A 787 26.24 12.24 29.61
CA LYS A 787 25.61 12.01 30.93
C LYS A 787 24.11 11.72 30.81
N GLU A 788 23.35 12.52 30.05
CA GLU A 788 21.92 12.25 29.87
C GLU A 788 21.68 10.97 29.05
N THR A 789 22.55 10.67 28.09
CA THR A 789 22.43 9.49 27.24
C THR A 789 22.80 8.20 28.00
N LYS A 790 23.79 8.27 28.90
CA LYS A 790 24.09 7.24 29.92
C LYS A 790 22.94 7.02 30.88
N ASN A 791 22.13 8.04 31.21
CA ASN A 791 20.94 7.86 32.04
C ASN A 791 19.88 6.95 31.37
N ILE A 792 19.62 7.06 30.05
CA ILE A 792 18.71 6.12 29.36
C ILE A 792 19.34 4.73 29.20
N ALA A 793 20.63 4.67 28.83
CA ALA A 793 21.34 3.40 28.70
C ALA A 793 21.38 2.63 30.05
N MET A 794 21.50 3.34 31.17
CA MET A 794 21.40 2.75 32.51
C MET A 794 19.98 2.34 32.91
N ARG A 795 18.92 2.97 32.38
CA ARG A 795 17.53 2.46 32.52
C ARG A 795 17.36 1.14 31.74
N ILE A 796 17.83 1.10 30.48
CA ILE A 796 17.83 -0.11 29.65
C ILE A 796 18.63 -1.24 30.35
N LYS A 797 19.86 -0.96 30.81
CA LYS A 797 20.75 -1.91 31.52
C LYS A 797 20.17 -2.41 32.86
N LYS A 798 19.24 -1.67 33.47
CA LYS A 798 18.51 -2.04 34.70
C LYS A 798 17.20 -2.81 34.45
N CYS A 799 16.69 -2.88 33.22
CA CYS A 799 15.48 -3.65 32.94
C CYS A 799 15.72 -5.15 33.21
N PRO A 800 14.81 -5.87 33.90
CA PRO A 800 15.04 -7.26 34.33
C PRO A 800 15.44 -8.24 33.21
N ASN A 801 14.96 -7.99 31.98
CA ASN A 801 15.21 -8.83 30.82
C ASN A 801 16.53 -8.52 30.09
N TYR A 802 17.19 -7.39 30.37
CA TYR A 802 18.38 -6.94 29.62
C TYR A 802 19.52 -7.97 29.63
N LYS A 803 19.75 -8.62 30.79
CA LYS A 803 20.77 -9.68 30.91
C LYS A 803 20.48 -10.86 29.95
N HIS A 804 19.23 -11.30 29.88
CA HIS A 804 18.81 -12.40 29.01
C HIS A 804 18.96 -12.02 27.53
N TYR A 805 18.58 -10.79 27.14
CA TYR A 805 18.78 -10.30 25.78
C TYR A 805 20.26 -10.15 25.41
N LYS A 806 21.13 -9.59 26.28
CA LYS A 806 22.59 -9.54 26.03
C LYS A 806 23.21 -10.94 25.91
N GLN A 807 22.72 -11.93 26.64
CA GLN A 807 23.14 -13.33 26.49
C GLN A 807 22.65 -13.95 25.17
N ALA A 808 21.41 -13.70 24.75
CA ALA A 808 20.86 -14.18 23.48
C ALA A 808 21.62 -13.60 22.26
N VAL A 809 21.85 -12.28 22.25
CA VAL A 809 22.61 -11.59 21.19
C VAL A 809 24.06 -12.09 21.13
N ALA A 810 24.70 -12.31 22.28
CA ALA A 810 26.05 -12.89 22.31
C ALA A 810 26.08 -14.32 21.73
N ALA A 811 25.08 -15.15 22.05
CA ALA A 811 24.96 -16.50 21.48
C ALA A 811 24.73 -16.49 19.96
N GLN A 812 23.91 -15.56 19.44
CA GLN A 812 23.74 -15.36 17.99
C GLN A 812 25.06 -14.97 17.30
N ALA A 813 25.78 -14.00 17.86
CA ALA A 813 27.09 -13.59 17.35
C ALA A 813 28.09 -14.77 17.32
N SER A 814 28.12 -15.60 18.37
CA SER A 814 28.95 -16.82 18.41
C SER A 814 28.56 -17.85 17.34
N GLN A 815 27.26 -18.03 17.05
CA GLN A 815 26.79 -18.94 15.99
C GLN A 815 27.16 -18.46 14.59
N VAL A 816 27.16 -17.15 14.34
CA VAL A 816 27.56 -16.56 13.05
C VAL A 816 29.08 -16.57 12.87
N ALA A 817 29.85 -16.48 13.96
CA ALA A 817 31.32 -16.50 13.93
C ALA A 817 31.95 -17.89 13.74
N LEU A 818 31.17 -18.98 13.86
CA LEU A 818 31.66 -20.32 13.53
C LEU A 818 31.94 -20.43 12.02
N PRO A 819 33.16 -20.79 11.60
CA PRO A 819 33.47 -20.95 10.18
C PRO A 819 32.61 -22.07 9.59
N ARG A 820 32.00 -21.81 8.44
CA ARG A 820 31.24 -22.81 7.68
C ARG A 820 32.20 -23.83 7.05
N ILE A 821 32.59 -24.83 7.83
CA ILE A 821 33.30 -26.01 7.35
C ILE A 821 32.26 -26.94 6.70
N GLN A 822 32.08 -26.79 5.38
CA GLN A 822 31.33 -27.67 4.47
C GLN A 822 32.07 -27.74 3.13
#